data_AF-A0A167H702-F1
#
_entry.id   AF-A0A167H702-F1
#
_cell.length_a   1.000
_cell.length_b   1.000
_cell.length_c   1.000
_cell.angle_alpha   90.00
_cell.angle_beta   90.00
_cell.angle_gamma   90.00
#
_symmetry.space_group_name_H-M   'P 1'
#
loop_
_entity.id
_entity.type
_entity.pdbx_description
1 polymer ?
#
loop_
_entity_poly.entity_id
_entity_poly.type
_entity_poly.pdbx_seq_one_letter_code
_entity_poly.pdbx_strand_id
1 'polypeptide(L)'
;MPHRLDNGEVDRALTSDAPTSSQPLTPGKAHHRWTTWRLAIFAGIGLASILSLARLLPPGLRWTPQLWRNSDPNARYYLSPSVHSSRRPQVRQYNFEVAEDDRWPDGVQKRVFTINGLFPGPTIELRSSDTLFLTVTNRLTDGTAIHFHGLRHEDGSVSQDGSIGITQCAIPPNGTYTYKFTIADGQHGTFWYHSHHATQRADGLFGAMIVHPSSDKPIVHQEPRFWTRSSGPLSARFFSNAPDEMDYDEDIVMMVGDWYHRTGKEILDWYWSRKSAGLEPVPDIALINGQQIFDCPRSTRKIKCDPSKSTRPTFTLFRDKTYKLRFINTGSLAMAHISIDSHEMIVVEADGTSVEPSRLRELPVAPGQRYAVILRYVGPGKGPAEGESFWLRHRLDQGCFKYPNPALDPEPKGVIVYSKNPSFRPKVLSAEHSALSPVAPTAADPTSSRWIIPDEDTFEPLSLTPVDISARTLPPTTVDPVVIYVNTMKRNSNQLRPFAYINQTTWRPNEREPVMLQARPESTWDHRDPRSWGQNEFVVSTSRNESVVVDIIVNNLEDGPHPFHLHGHHFWPLHVSRTAKYGWGSFNWLTPPVLPTIAPALRDTFMIPLRAHAVFRAKFDTPGMWLFHCHVLVHLQSGMAMTFDVMPDLVSESERRHVEESCRN
;
A
#
# COMPACT_ATOMS: atom_id res chain seq x y z
N MET A 1 -6.22 -31.64 65.01
CA MET A 1 -7.41 -32.08 65.77
C MET A 1 -7.52 -31.25 67.05
N PRO A 2 -8.71 -31.12 67.65
CA PRO A 2 -10.07 -31.10 67.10
C PRO A 2 -10.60 -29.64 67.09
N HIS A 3 -11.78 -29.26 66.58
CA HIS A 3 -13.11 -29.87 66.44
C HIS A 3 -13.64 -29.60 64.99
N ARG A 4 -14.39 -30.42 64.25
CA ARG A 4 -15.37 -31.53 64.51
C ARG A 4 -16.68 -31.04 65.13
N LEU A 5 -17.91 -31.36 64.69
CA LEU A 5 -18.51 -32.48 63.93
C LEU A 5 -19.48 -31.89 62.86
N ASP A 6 -20.40 -32.52 62.11
CA ASP A 6 -20.75 -33.80 61.41
C ASP A 6 -22.22 -33.56 60.88
N ASN A 7 -22.94 -34.16 59.93
CA ASN A 7 -22.87 -35.11 58.77
C ASN A 7 -24.21 -34.89 57.96
N GLY A 8 -24.61 -35.52 56.84
CA GLY A 8 -24.03 -36.59 56.00
C GLY A 8 -25.03 -37.11 54.92
N GLU A 9 -24.60 -38.17 54.22
CA GLU A 9 -25.26 -39.36 53.64
C GLU A 9 -26.80 -39.59 53.77
N VAL A 10 -27.56 -40.39 52.96
CA VAL A 10 -27.55 -41.06 51.61
C VAL A 10 -29.05 -41.36 51.24
N ASP A 11 -29.60 -42.22 50.34
CA ASP A 11 -29.17 -43.33 49.44
C ASP A 11 -30.26 -43.69 48.38
N ARG A 12 -29.89 -44.46 47.32
CA ARG A 12 -30.74 -45.35 46.43
C ARG A 12 -31.90 -44.75 45.56
N ALA A 13 -32.48 -45.47 44.57
CA ALA A 13 -31.96 -46.41 43.55
C ALA A 13 -33.04 -46.88 42.52
N LEU A 14 -32.62 -47.12 41.27
CA LEU A 14 -33.03 -48.19 40.30
C LEU A 14 -34.49 -48.39 39.77
N THR A 15 -34.55 -48.89 38.52
CA THR A 15 -35.61 -49.72 37.85
C THR A 15 -36.99 -49.10 37.55
N SER A 16 -37.75 -49.48 36.50
CA SER A 16 -37.50 -50.37 35.33
C SER A 16 -38.56 -50.22 34.23
N ASP A 17 -38.19 -50.58 32.99
CA ASP A 17 -38.95 -51.22 31.91
C ASP A 17 -40.24 -50.62 31.27
N ALA A 18 -40.32 -50.91 29.95
CA ALA A 18 -41.51 -50.90 29.07
C ALA A 18 -41.53 -52.29 28.35
N PRO A 19 -42.40 -52.61 27.37
CA PRO A 19 -43.54 -51.89 26.80
C PRO A 19 -44.82 -52.76 26.68
N THR A 20 -45.87 -52.26 26.02
CA THR A 20 -46.80 -53.12 25.22
C THR A 20 -47.61 -52.28 24.23
N SER A 21 -48.15 -52.92 23.19
CA SER A 21 -48.88 -52.29 22.09
C SER A 21 -50.29 -52.83 21.92
N SER A 22 -51.24 -51.97 21.53
CA SER A 22 -52.34 -52.32 20.63
C SER A 22 -53.12 -51.09 20.13
N GLN A 23 -53.54 -51.17 18.88
CA GLN A 23 -54.64 -50.41 18.25
C GLN A 23 -55.75 -51.43 17.86
N PRO A 24 -56.92 -51.05 17.32
CA PRO A 24 -57.41 -49.72 16.93
C PRO A 24 -58.81 -49.37 17.49
N LEU A 25 -59.36 -48.20 17.14
CA LEU A 25 -60.76 -48.03 16.69
C LEU A 25 -61.03 -46.60 16.15
N THR A 26 -61.82 -46.50 15.07
CA THR A 26 -62.45 -45.27 14.53
C THR A 26 -63.79 -45.69 13.89
N PRO A 27 -64.86 -44.86 13.83
CA PRO A 27 -64.94 -43.75 12.85
C PRO A 27 -65.72 -42.48 13.29
N GLY A 28 -65.47 -41.32 12.66
CA GLY A 28 -66.23 -40.08 12.89
C GLY A 28 -66.08 -39.00 11.79
N LYS A 29 -67.18 -38.66 11.12
CA LYS A 29 -67.34 -37.65 10.03
C LYS A 29 -67.40 -36.21 10.58
N ALA A 30 -67.17 -35.09 9.86
CA ALA A 30 -66.64 -34.81 8.50
C ALA A 30 -66.39 -33.28 8.33
N HIS A 31 -65.96 -32.84 7.11
CA HIS A 31 -65.74 -31.45 6.64
C HIS A 31 -64.50 -30.70 7.23
N HIS A 32 -63.80 -29.80 6.53
CA HIS A 32 -63.87 -29.40 5.11
C HIS A 32 -62.45 -29.10 4.57
N ARG A 33 -62.02 -29.74 3.46
CA ARG A 33 -60.61 -29.71 2.98
C ARG A 33 -60.46 -28.94 1.65
N TRP A 34 -60.69 -27.62 1.63
CA TRP A 34 -60.84 -26.82 0.39
C TRP A 34 -60.27 -25.37 0.44
N THR A 35 -58.96 -25.18 0.65
CA THR A 35 -58.33 -23.83 0.51
C THR A 35 -56.91 -23.83 -0.06
N THR A 36 -56.03 -24.76 0.32
CA THR A 36 -54.58 -24.65 0.05
C THR A 36 -54.14 -24.74 -1.42
N TRP A 37 -54.90 -25.42 -2.28
CA TRP A 37 -54.49 -25.68 -3.68
C TRP A 37 -54.69 -24.49 -4.64
N ARG A 38 -55.47 -23.47 -4.30
CA ARG A 38 -55.69 -22.32 -5.21
C ARG A 38 -54.53 -21.32 -5.20
N LEU A 39 -53.92 -21.07 -4.03
CA LEU A 39 -52.84 -20.08 -3.89
C LEU A 39 -51.58 -20.45 -4.70
N ALA A 40 -51.19 -21.72 -4.68
CA ALA A 40 -50.03 -22.22 -5.45
C ALA A 40 -50.21 -22.05 -6.97
N ILE A 41 -51.42 -22.29 -7.48
CA ILE A 41 -51.72 -22.22 -8.92
C ILE A 41 -51.72 -20.75 -9.40
N PHE A 42 -52.31 -19.83 -8.64
CA PHE A 42 -52.27 -18.40 -9.00
C PHE A 42 -50.85 -17.81 -8.96
N ALA A 43 -50.01 -18.23 -8.01
CA ALA A 43 -48.60 -17.80 -7.97
C ALA A 43 -47.80 -18.30 -9.19
N GLY A 44 -47.96 -19.59 -9.55
CA GLY A 44 -47.27 -20.18 -10.71
C GLY A 44 -47.66 -19.56 -12.06
N ILE A 45 -48.96 -19.32 -12.27
CA ILE A 45 -49.46 -18.69 -13.51
C ILE A 45 -49.01 -17.22 -13.60
N GLY A 46 -48.91 -16.51 -12.47
CA GLY A 46 -48.41 -15.14 -12.41
C GLY A 46 -46.99 -14.98 -12.96
N LEU A 47 -46.02 -15.76 -12.45
CA LEU A 47 -44.63 -15.68 -12.91
C LEU A 47 -44.47 -16.10 -14.39
N ALA A 48 -45.16 -17.16 -14.81
CA ALA A 48 -45.08 -17.64 -16.19
C ALA A 48 -45.60 -16.61 -17.21
N SER A 49 -46.65 -15.87 -16.84
CA SER A 49 -47.24 -14.82 -17.68
C SER A 49 -46.30 -13.62 -17.84
N ILE A 50 -45.66 -13.18 -16.74
CA ILE A 50 -44.71 -12.05 -16.74
C ILE A 50 -43.46 -12.38 -17.58
N LEU A 51 -42.90 -13.59 -17.42
CA LEU A 51 -41.74 -14.06 -18.18
C LEU A 51 -42.03 -14.22 -19.68
N SER A 52 -43.27 -14.53 -20.07
CA SER A 52 -43.69 -14.61 -21.47
C SER A 52 -43.88 -13.24 -22.11
N LEU A 53 -44.50 -12.28 -21.41
CA LEU A 53 -44.66 -10.90 -21.93
C LEU A 53 -43.31 -10.23 -22.22
N ALA A 54 -42.30 -10.44 -21.36
CA ALA A 54 -40.95 -9.90 -21.54
C ALA A 54 -40.25 -10.36 -22.83
N ARG A 55 -40.71 -11.45 -23.47
CA ARG A 55 -40.17 -11.95 -24.75
C ARG A 55 -40.87 -11.39 -26.00
N LEU A 56 -42.01 -10.72 -25.85
CA LEU A 56 -42.82 -10.18 -26.96
C LEU A 56 -42.56 -8.68 -27.24
N LEU A 57 -41.77 -7.99 -26.41
CA LEU A 57 -41.38 -6.61 -26.65
C LEU A 57 -40.32 -6.51 -27.78
N PRO A 58 -40.45 -5.55 -28.73
CA PRO A 58 -39.44 -5.31 -29.75
C PRO A 58 -38.05 -5.02 -29.16
N PRO A 59 -36.95 -5.27 -29.90
CA PRO A 59 -35.58 -5.16 -29.38
C PRO A 59 -35.24 -3.82 -28.68
N GLY A 60 -35.87 -2.72 -29.11
CA GLY A 60 -35.67 -1.38 -28.54
C GLY A 60 -36.44 -1.06 -27.25
N LEU A 61 -37.29 -1.96 -26.73
CA LEU A 61 -38.13 -1.69 -25.54
C LEU A 61 -37.91 -2.64 -24.36
N ARG A 62 -36.80 -3.39 -24.34
CA ARG A 62 -36.40 -4.17 -23.17
C ARG A 62 -35.88 -3.23 -22.07
N TRP A 63 -36.70 -3.00 -21.05
CA TRP A 63 -36.32 -2.26 -19.83
C TRP A 63 -35.28 -3.03 -19.00
N THR A 64 -34.02 -2.97 -19.41
CA THR A 64 -32.89 -3.11 -18.47
C THR A 64 -32.88 -1.88 -17.56
N PRO A 65 -32.83 -2.00 -16.22
CA PRO A 65 -32.72 -0.84 -15.34
C PRO A 65 -31.47 -0.02 -15.69
N GLN A 66 -31.63 1.25 -16.05
CA GLN A 66 -30.50 2.13 -16.45
C GLN A 66 -29.58 2.53 -15.29
N LEU A 67 -29.78 1.96 -14.09
CA LEU A 67 -28.94 2.12 -12.90
C LEU A 67 -27.52 1.55 -13.06
N TRP A 68 -27.26 0.73 -14.08
CA TRP A 68 -26.03 -0.06 -14.23
C TRP A 68 -25.08 0.41 -15.34
N ARG A 69 -25.17 1.67 -15.79
CA ARG A 69 -24.25 2.25 -16.80
C ARG A 69 -23.36 3.40 -16.32
N ASN A 70 -23.60 3.94 -15.11
CA ASN A 70 -22.97 5.18 -14.64
C ASN A 70 -22.18 4.97 -13.33
N SER A 71 -21.55 3.82 -13.14
CA SER A 71 -20.59 3.58 -12.05
C SER A 71 -19.16 3.84 -12.54
N ASP A 72 -18.53 4.92 -12.06
CA ASP A 72 -17.10 5.16 -12.28
C ASP A 72 -16.28 4.04 -11.60
N PRO A 73 -15.42 3.30 -12.32
CA PRO A 73 -14.57 2.27 -11.72
C PRO A 73 -13.58 2.84 -10.70
N ASN A 74 -13.31 4.15 -10.72
CA ASN A 74 -12.45 4.82 -9.74
C ASN A 74 -13.19 5.21 -8.44
N ALA A 75 -14.51 5.03 -8.35
CA ALA A 75 -15.29 5.35 -7.15
C ALA A 75 -14.76 4.68 -5.86
N ARG A 76 -14.11 3.51 -5.99
CA ARG A 76 -13.49 2.77 -4.87
C ARG A 76 -12.20 3.39 -4.29
N TYR A 77 -11.71 4.46 -4.91
CA TYR A 77 -10.52 5.19 -4.47
C TYR A 77 -10.84 6.57 -3.87
N TYR A 78 -12.10 7.00 -3.93
CA TYR A 78 -12.59 8.16 -3.17
C TYR A 78 -12.79 7.71 -1.71
N LEU A 79 -12.17 8.43 -0.78
CA LEU A 79 -12.12 8.09 0.63
C LEU A 79 -13.28 8.69 1.42
N SER A 80 -13.48 8.25 2.66
CA SER A 80 -14.54 8.78 3.56
C SER A 80 -14.00 9.34 4.89
N PRO A 81 -13.12 10.37 4.90
CA PRO A 81 -12.50 10.88 6.13
C PRO A 81 -13.51 11.29 7.21
N SER A 82 -14.60 11.96 6.84
CA SER A 82 -15.65 12.42 7.76
C SER A 82 -16.35 11.27 8.52
N VAL A 83 -16.47 10.10 7.90
CA VAL A 83 -17.01 8.86 8.48
C VAL A 83 -16.00 8.17 9.43
N HIS A 84 -14.72 8.52 9.33
CA HIS A 84 -13.63 7.86 10.05
C HIS A 84 -13.06 8.69 11.21
N SER A 85 -12.72 9.96 11.00
CA SER A 85 -12.13 10.80 12.04
C SER A 85 -13.06 11.03 13.24
N SER A 86 -14.36 11.22 12.96
CA SER A 86 -15.38 11.68 13.93
C SER A 86 -16.00 10.58 14.80
N ARG A 87 -15.86 9.31 14.41
CA ARG A 87 -16.35 8.16 15.19
C ARG A 87 -15.34 7.77 16.27
N ARG A 88 -15.79 6.99 17.26
CA ARG A 88 -14.89 6.36 18.24
C ARG A 88 -13.97 5.31 17.59
N PRO A 89 -12.84 5.00 18.22
CA PRO A 89 -12.03 3.82 17.89
C PRO A 89 -12.85 2.53 17.92
N GLN A 90 -12.56 1.59 17.02
CA GLN A 90 -13.21 0.28 16.95
C GLN A 90 -12.28 -0.79 16.37
N VAL A 91 -12.68 -2.06 16.51
CA VAL A 91 -12.07 -3.15 15.74
C VAL A 91 -12.59 -3.12 14.30
N ARG A 92 -11.69 -3.01 13.33
CA ARG A 92 -11.99 -2.96 11.90
C ARG A 92 -11.65 -4.31 11.26
N GLN A 93 -12.68 -5.12 11.06
CA GLN A 93 -12.53 -6.47 10.52
C GLN A 93 -12.49 -6.47 8.99
N TYR A 94 -11.53 -7.21 8.43
CA TYR A 94 -11.36 -7.44 7.00
C TYR A 94 -11.06 -8.93 6.74
N ASN A 95 -11.54 -9.45 5.61
CA ASN A 95 -11.21 -10.78 5.12
C ASN A 95 -10.67 -10.63 3.69
N PHE A 96 -9.47 -11.14 3.43
CA PHE A 96 -8.81 -11.16 2.13
C PHE A 96 -8.64 -12.62 1.67
N GLU A 97 -9.35 -13.02 0.61
CA GLU A 97 -8.92 -14.16 -0.20
C GLU A 97 -7.94 -13.66 -1.27
N VAL A 98 -6.71 -14.17 -1.20
CA VAL A 98 -5.61 -13.81 -2.10
C VAL A 98 -5.53 -14.85 -3.20
N ALA A 99 -5.85 -14.48 -4.44
CA ALA A 99 -6.07 -15.44 -5.53
C ALA A 99 -5.50 -15.01 -6.89
N GLU A 100 -5.17 -15.98 -7.72
CA GLU A 100 -4.68 -15.81 -9.10
C GLU A 100 -5.80 -15.60 -10.12
N ASP A 101 -5.62 -14.63 -11.04
CA ASP A 101 -6.52 -14.42 -12.17
C ASP A 101 -5.78 -13.85 -13.42
N ASP A 102 -6.32 -14.06 -14.62
CA ASP A 102 -5.73 -13.59 -15.89
C ASP A 102 -6.37 -12.29 -16.37
N ARG A 103 -5.88 -11.16 -15.83
CA ARG A 103 -6.40 -9.80 -16.07
C ARG A 103 -5.76 -9.10 -17.26
N TRP A 104 -6.33 -7.97 -17.65
CA TRP A 104 -5.91 -7.15 -18.79
C TRP A 104 -5.68 -5.66 -18.42
N PRO A 105 -4.83 -5.31 -17.42
CA PRO A 105 -4.76 -3.97 -16.83
C PRO A 105 -4.53 -2.81 -17.82
N ASP A 106 -3.77 -3.09 -18.88
CA ASP A 106 -3.40 -2.17 -19.95
C ASP A 106 -3.89 -2.66 -21.33
N GLY A 107 -4.70 -3.72 -21.39
CA GLY A 107 -5.03 -4.43 -22.62
C GLY A 107 -4.08 -5.57 -22.98
N VAL A 108 -3.07 -5.90 -22.17
CA VAL A 108 -2.27 -7.13 -22.30
C VAL A 108 -2.70 -8.15 -21.25
N GLN A 109 -2.96 -9.40 -21.66
CA GLN A 109 -3.30 -10.45 -20.71
C GLN A 109 -2.07 -10.86 -19.88
N LYS A 110 -2.17 -10.72 -18.57
CA LYS A 110 -1.15 -11.14 -17.60
C LYS A 110 -1.81 -11.92 -16.46
N ARG A 111 -1.11 -12.91 -15.91
CA ARG A 111 -1.41 -13.48 -14.60
C ARG A 111 -1.18 -12.40 -13.54
N VAL A 112 -2.23 -12.11 -12.76
CA VAL A 112 -2.27 -11.07 -11.74
C VAL A 112 -2.74 -11.68 -10.43
N PHE A 113 -2.13 -11.28 -9.32
CA PHE A 113 -2.59 -11.62 -7.98
C PHE A 113 -3.63 -10.59 -7.53
N THR A 114 -4.78 -11.09 -7.12
CA THR A 114 -5.96 -10.31 -6.74
C THR A 114 -6.31 -10.53 -5.28
N ILE A 115 -7.04 -9.57 -4.70
CA ILE A 115 -7.51 -9.63 -3.32
C ILE A 115 -9.02 -9.46 -3.36
N ASN A 116 -9.76 -10.49 -2.94
CA ASN A 116 -11.22 -10.60 -3.14
C ASN A 116 -11.63 -10.37 -4.62
N GLY A 117 -10.81 -10.85 -5.56
CA GLY A 117 -11.02 -10.65 -7.00
C GLY A 117 -10.71 -9.23 -7.51
N LEU A 118 -10.23 -8.31 -6.67
CA LEU A 118 -9.85 -6.94 -7.05
C LEU A 118 -8.34 -6.83 -7.33
N PHE A 119 -7.99 -6.00 -8.33
CA PHE A 119 -6.63 -5.53 -8.56
C PHE A 119 -6.66 -4.03 -8.91
N PRO A 120 -5.85 -3.17 -8.26
CA PRO A 120 -5.26 -3.35 -6.92
C PRO A 120 -6.27 -3.83 -5.87
N GLY A 121 -5.80 -4.29 -4.72
CA GLY A 121 -6.65 -4.73 -3.61
C GLY A 121 -7.63 -3.66 -3.10
N PRO A 122 -8.55 -4.02 -2.19
CA PRO A 122 -9.45 -3.08 -1.54
C PRO A 122 -8.67 -2.09 -0.66
N THR A 123 -9.09 -0.83 -0.64
CA THR A 123 -8.55 0.17 0.29
C THR A 123 -8.93 -0.20 1.73
N ILE A 124 -7.94 -0.30 2.62
CA ILE A 124 -8.19 -0.32 4.07
C ILE A 124 -8.35 1.12 4.53
N GLU A 125 -9.46 1.45 5.19
CA GLU A 125 -9.63 2.72 5.89
C GLU A 125 -9.79 2.44 7.39
N LEU A 126 -8.95 3.10 8.20
CA LEU A 126 -8.97 3.09 9.67
C LEU A 126 -9.09 4.53 10.19
N ARG A 127 -8.99 4.71 11.51
CA ARG A 127 -8.57 5.96 12.17
C ARG A 127 -7.48 5.64 13.20
N SER A 128 -6.77 6.65 13.70
CA SER A 128 -5.87 6.48 14.84
C SER A 128 -6.60 5.86 16.05
N SER A 129 -5.92 4.98 16.81
CA SER A 129 -6.49 4.12 17.86
C SER A 129 -7.47 3.00 17.41
N ASP A 130 -7.79 2.82 16.11
CA ASP A 130 -8.48 1.59 15.66
C ASP A 130 -7.58 0.35 15.80
N THR A 131 -8.19 -0.81 16.06
CA THR A 131 -7.53 -2.12 15.93
C THR A 131 -7.87 -2.72 14.57
N LEU A 132 -6.87 -3.01 13.73
CA LEU A 132 -7.07 -3.84 12.54
C LEU A 132 -7.28 -5.30 12.96
N PHE A 133 -8.18 -6.00 12.28
CA PHE A 133 -8.30 -7.46 12.36
C PHE A 133 -8.50 -8.00 10.94
N LEU A 134 -7.41 -8.41 10.29
CA LEU A 134 -7.38 -8.82 8.89
C LEU A 134 -7.04 -10.31 8.77
N THR A 135 -8.01 -11.12 8.36
CA THR A 135 -7.78 -12.54 8.05
C THR A 135 -7.44 -12.70 6.57
N VAL A 136 -6.27 -13.26 6.27
CA VAL A 136 -5.75 -13.51 4.92
C VAL A 136 -5.77 -15.00 4.64
N THR A 137 -6.45 -15.43 3.59
CA THR A 137 -6.46 -16.81 3.09
C THR A 137 -5.75 -16.89 1.75
N ASN A 138 -4.75 -17.76 1.65
CA ASN A 138 -3.90 -17.88 0.47
C ASN A 138 -4.48 -18.90 -0.53
N ARG A 139 -4.72 -18.50 -1.79
CA ARG A 139 -5.11 -19.35 -2.93
C ARG A 139 -4.11 -19.32 -4.09
N LEU A 140 -2.90 -18.78 -3.88
CA LEU A 140 -1.81 -18.83 -4.85
C LEU A 140 -1.17 -20.23 -4.86
N THR A 141 -0.34 -20.53 -5.86
CA THR A 141 0.54 -21.73 -5.82
C THR A 141 1.67 -21.62 -4.79
N ASP A 142 2.03 -20.40 -4.42
CA ASP A 142 3.21 -20.08 -3.61
C ASP A 142 2.78 -19.56 -2.21
N GLY A 143 3.73 -19.47 -1.28
CA GLY A 143 3.50 -18.79 0.01
C GLY A 143 3.16 -17.30 -0.15
N THR A 144 2.67 -16.65 0.90
CA THR A 144 2.43 -15.20 0.91
C THR A 144 2.48 -14.61 2.32
N ALA A 145 2.64 -13.30 2.45
CA ALA A 145 2.44 -12.55 3.69
C ALA A 145 2.17 -11.07 3.34
N ILE A 146 1.36 -10.39 4.13
CA ILE A 146 0.98 -8.99 3.89
C ILE A 146 1.72 -8.09 4.86
N HIS A 147 2.62 -7.26 4.32
CA HIS A 147 3.30 -6.19 5.08
C HIS A 147 2.52 -4.87 4.98
N PHE A 148 2.53 -4.09 6.06
CA PHE A 148 1.81 -2.82 6.22
C PHE A 148 2.79 -1.65 6.19
N HIS A 149 3.22 -1.31 4.97
CA HIS A 149 4.29 -0.35 4.69
C HIS A 149 4.10 0.98 5.41
N GLY A 150 5.06 1.29 6.29
CA GLY A 150 5.18 2.55 7.01
C GLY A 150 4.47 2.60 8.38
N LEU A 151 3.79 1.55 8.81
CA LEU A 151 3.30 1.46 10.19
C LEU A 151 4.45 1.25 11.18
N ARG A 152 4.26 1.69 12.43
CA ARG A 152 5.31 1.65 13.48
C ARG A 152 5.10 0.61 14.57
N HIS A 153 3.96 -0.09 14.58
CA HIS A 153 3.64 -1.17 15.54
C HIS A 153 3.92 -0.81 17.02
N GLU A 154 3.65 0.45 17.40
CA GLU A 154 3.93 1.02 18.73
C GLU A 154 3.16 0.34 19.89
N ASP A 155 2.15 -0.49 19.58
CA ASP A 155 1.48 -1.38 20.53
C ASP A 155 2.28 -2.67 20.84
N GLY A 156 3.47 -2.83 20.24
CA GLY A 156 4.38 -3.96 20.42
C GLY A 156 4.11 -5.13 19.46
N SER A 157 3.25 -4.96 18.46
CA SER A 157 2.75 -6.02 17.56
C SER A 157 3.73 -6.43 16.43
N VAL A 158 5.01 -6.59 16.74
CA VAL A 158 6.08 -6.91 15.78
C VAL A 158 5.82 -8.19 14.95
N SER A 159 5.16 -9.21 15.50
CA SER A 159 4.79 -10.44 14.76
C SER A 159 3.73 -10.22 13.67
N GLN A 160 3.20 -8.99 13.58
CA GLN A 160 2.13 -8.58 12.66
C GLN A 160 2.65 -7.71 11.51
N ASP A 161 3.96 -7.44 11.46
CA ASP A 161 4.64 -6.66 10.43
C ASP A 161 4.59 -7.30 9.03
N GLY A 162 4.49 -8.63 8.92
CA GLY A 162 4.30 -9.31 7.64
C GLY A 162 5.56 -9.68 6.85
N SER A 163 6.76 -9.50 7.42
CA SER A 163 8.03 -9.75 6.74
C SER A 163 8.50 -11.21 6.88
N ILE A 164 8.46 -11.94 5.75
CA ILE A 164 8.80 -13.37 5.69
C ILE A 164 10.28 -13.60 5.99
N GLY A 165 10.55 -14.52 6.91
CA GLY A 165 11.90 -14.82 7.38
C GLY A 165 12.46 -13.81 8.38
N ILE A 166 11.68 -12.80 8.77
CA ILE A 166 12.03 -11.85 9.83
C ILE A 166 11.01 -11.96 10.98
N THR A 167 9.77 -11.57 10.73
CA THR A 167 8.68 -11.44 11.72
C THR A 167 7.61 -12.54 11.60
N GLN A 168 7.58 -13.30 10.50
CA GLN A 168 6.77 -14.51 10.36
C GLN A 168 7.33 -15.50 9.31
N CYS A 169 6.82 -16.73 9.30
CA CYS A 169 6.91 -17.62 8.14
C CYS A 169 5.86 -17.25 7.08
N ALA A 170 6.00 -17.80 5.86
CA ALA A 170 5.06 -17.56 4.78
C ALA A 170 3.73 -18.31 5.01
N ILE A 171 2.59 -17.65 4.80
CA ILE A 171 1.27 -18.28 4.81
C ILE A 171 1.22 -19.30 3.65
N PRO A 172 1.11 -20.61 3.89
CA PRO A 172 1.22 -21.61 2.85
C PRO A 172 0.00 -21.62 1.90
N PRO A 173 0.09 -22.22 0.70
CA PRO A 173 -1.05 -22.42 -0.18
C PRO A 173 -2.23 -23.12 0.52
N ASN A 174 -3.43 -22.53 0.44
CA ASN A 174 -4.64 -22.89 1.21
C ASN A 174 -4.58 -22.66 2.73
N GLY A 175 -3.48 -22.11 3.24
CA GLY A 175 -3.38 -21.64 4.62
C GLY A 175 -4.09 -20.30 4.86
N THR A 176 -4.29 -19.99 6.14
CA THR A 176 -4.92 -18.76 6.62
C THR A 176 -4.12 -18.20 7.80
N TYR A 177 -3.93 -16.88 7.85
CA TYR A 177 -3.33 -16.16 8.98
C TYR A 177 -4.15 -14.90 9.29
N THR A 178 -4.16 -14.45 10.55
CA THR A 178 -4.94 -13.27 10.98
C THR A 178 -4.02 -12.23 11.59
N TYR A 179 -3.85 -11.12 10.88
CA TYR A 179 -3.15 -9.94 11.35
C TYR A 179 -4.03 -9.15 12.33
N LYS A 180 -3.49 -8.80 13.50
CA LYS A 180 -4.19 -8.03 14.53
C LYS A 180 -3.25 -7.09 15.30
N PHE A 181 -3.40 -5.79 15.08
CA PHE A 181 -2.64 -4.73 15.75
C PHE A 181 -3.48 -3.46 15.91
N THR A 182 -3.08 -2.57 16.80
CA THR A 182 -3.74 -1.28 17.06
C THR A 182 -2.89 -0.12 16.58
N ILE A 183 -3.50 0.79 15.83
CA ILE A 183 -2.85 1.99 15.33
C ILE A 183 -2.60 2.95 16.49
N ALA A 184 -1.39 3.48 16.65
CA ALA A 184 -1.09 4.47 17.68
C ALA A 184 -1.94 5.74 17.53
N ASP A 185 -2.30 6.40 18.64
CA ASP A 185 -3.22 7.54 18.63
C ASP A 185 -2.69 8.75 17.84
N GLY A 186 -1.36 8.92 17.78
CA GLY A 186 -0.70 9.92 16.94
C GLY A 186 -0.47 9.49 15.48
N GLN A 187 -0.56 8.20 15.15
CA GLN A 187 -0.26 7.70 13.80
C GLN A 187 -1.47 7.89 12.88
N HIS A 188 -1.26 8.59 11.76
CA HIS A 188 -2.25 8.84 10.71
C HIS A 188 -1.57 9.15 9.36
N GLY A 189 -2.35 9.27 8.29
CA GLY A 189 -1.88 9.58 6.93
C GLY A 189 -1.96 8.41 5.94
N THR A 190 -1.17 8.51 4.87
CA THR A 190 -1.17 7.61 3.70
C THR A 190 -0.17 6.48 3.86
N PHE A 191 -0.68 5.28 4.08
CA PHE A 191 0.07 4.02 4.08
C PHE A 191 -0.44 3.11 2.95
N TRP A 192 0.12 1.91 2.86
CA TRP A 192 -0.32 0.88 1.92
C TRP A 192 0.11 -0.49 2.44
N TYR A 193 -0.41 -1.54 1.83
CA TYR A 193 -0.03 -2.91 2.15
C TYR A 193 0.35 -3.66 0.88
N HIS A 194 1.25 -4.64 0.98
CA HIS A 194 1.70 -5.44 -0.15
C HIS A 194 2.22 -6.82 0.27
N SER A 195 2.37 -7.73 -0.71
CA SER A 195 3.12 -8.97 -0.46
C SER A 195 4.54 -8.67 -0.04
N HIS A 196 5.01 -9.30 1.04
CA HIS A 196 6.45 -9.36 1.36
C HIS A 196 7.09 -10.68 0.88
N HIS A 197 6.41 -11.41 -0.02
CA HIS A 197 6.92 -12.64 -0.62
C HIS A 197 7.47 -12.43 -2.05
N ALA A 198 8.70 -12.87 -2.27
CA ALA A 198 9.38 -12.92 -3.57
C ALA A 198 9.21 -11.63 -4.41
N THR A 199 8.47 -11.71 -5.51
CA THR A 199 8.15 -10.57 -6.40
C THR A 199 6.64 -10.34 -6.56
N GLN A 200 5.80 -10.93 -5.69
CA GLN A 200 4.34 -10.94 -5.88
C GLN A 200 3.70 -9.54 -5.95
N ARG A 201 4.35 -8.52 -5.37
CA ARG A 201 3.95 -7.12 -5.54
C ARG A 201 3.97 -6.65 -7.01
N ALA A 202 4.94 -7.06 -7.83
CA ALA A 202 4.99 -6.73 -9.26
C ALA A 202 3.92 -7.45 -10.10
N ASP A 203 3.29 -8.48 -9.54
CA ASP A 203 2.16 -9.19 -10.14
C ASP A 203 0.81 -8.76 -9.55
N GLY A 204 0.80 -7.74 -8.68
CA GLY A 204 -0.40 -7.01 -8.29
C GLY A 204 -0.85 -7.18 -6.85
N LEU A 205 -0.14 -7.95 -6.02
CA LEU A 205 -0.53 -8.12 -4.61
C LEU A 205 -0.15 -6.89 -3.76
N PHE A 206 -0.95 -5.85 -3.88
CA PHE A 206 -0.89 -4.62 -3.08
C PHE A 206 -2.25 -3.90 -3.03
N GLY A 207 -2.43 -3.02 -2.05
CA GLY A 207 -3.55 -2.09 -1.95
C GLY A 207 -3.27 -0.95 -0.98
N ALA A 208 -4.11 0.08 -0.99
CA ALA A 208 -3.90 1.28 -0.17
C ALA A 208 -4.40 1.09 1.28
N MET A 209 -3.79 1.81 2.22
CA MET A 209 -4.19 1.81 3.63
C MET A 209 -4.18 3.24 4.18
N ILE A 210 -5.35 3.80 4.44
CA ILE A 210 -5.46 5.17 4.94
C ILE A 210 -5.88 5.14 6.40
N VAL A 211 -5.10 5.83 7.23
CA VAL A 211 -5.41 6.04 8.64
C VAL A 211 -5.83 7.50 8.81
N HIS A 212 -7.11 7.74 9.06
CA HIS A 212 -7.62 9.09 9.26
C HIS A 212 -7.31 9.59 10.69
N PRO A 213 -6.95 10.88 10.88
CA PRO A 213 -6.65 11.42 12.21
C PRO A 213 -7.88 11.39 13.13
N SER A 214 -7.65 11.32 14.44
CA SER A 214 -8.69 11.50 15.45
C SER A 214 -9.20 12.95 15.46
N SER A 215 -10.52 13.19 15.38
CA SER A 215 -11.09 14.54 15.48
C SER A 215 -12.37 14.58 16.30
N ASP A 216 -12.33 15.34 17.41
CA ASP A 216 -13.51 15.66 18.23
C ASP A 216 -14.54 16.54 17.48
N LYS A 217 -14.09 17.27 16.46
CA LYS A 217 -14.96 18.00 15.54
C LYS A 217 -15.41 17.04 14.44
N PRO A 218 -16.72 16.82 14.21
CA PRO A 218 -17.15 16.18 12.98
C PRO A 218 -16.71 17.05 11.80
N ILE A 219 -16.04 16.45 10.80
CA ILE A 219 -15.73 17.10 9.53
C ILE A 219 -17.05 17.22 8.76
N VAL A 220 -17.84 18.22 9.13
CA VAL A 220 -19.03 18.64 8.39
C VAL A 220 -18.53 19.26 7.09
N HIS A 221 -18.89 18.66 5.95
CA HIS A 221 -18.69 19.30 4.64
C HIS A 221 -19.34 20.68 4.69
N GLN A 222 -18.53 21.74 4.70
CA GLN A 222 -19.06 23.09 4.62
C GLN A 222 -19.47 23.37 3.18
N GLU A 223 -20.68 23.89 2.99
CA GLU A 223 -21.19 24.34 1.69
C GLU A 223 -20.15 25.26 0.99
N PRO A 224 -19.91 25.09 -0.32
CA PRO A 224 -18.73 25.62 -0.98
C PRO A 224 -18.68 27.15 -0.90
N ARG A 225 -17.70 27.68 -0.15
CA ARG A 225 -17.49 29.12 0.00
C ARG A 225 -16.99 29.71 -1.32
N PHE A 226 -17.93 30.23 -2.11
CA PHE A 226 -17.75 30.84 -3.43
C PHE A 226 -16.40 31.58 -3.61
N TRP A 227 -15.79 31.38 -4.79
CA TRP A 227 -14.49 31.91 -5.24
C TRP A 227 -14.41 33.44 -5.23
N THR A 228 -14.32 34.01 -4.02
CA THR A 228 -14.22 35.44 -3.74
C THR A 228 -12.74 35.83 -3.70
N ARG A 229 -12.27 36.32 -4.85
CA ARG A 229 -10.96 36.94 -5.06
C ARG A 229 -10.85 38.27 -4.28
N SER A 230 -10.79 38.20 -2.95
CA SER A 230 -10.52 39.36 -2.10
C SER A 230 -9.02 39.68 -2.13
N SER A 231 -8.66 40.84 -2.66
CA SER A 231 -7.29 41.36 -2.72
C SER A 231 -6.81 41.92 -1.37
N GLY A 232 -6.97 41.14 -0.29
CA GLY A 232 -6.44 41.45 1.04
C GLY A 232 -5.08 40.78 1.30
N PRO A 233 -4.35 41.19 2.35
CA PRO A 233 -3.10 40.54 2.75
C PRO A 233 -3.31 39.05 3.05
N LEU A 234 -2.41 38.20 2.55
CA LEU A 234 -2.50 36.73 2.71
C LEU A 234 -2.57 36.29 4.18
N SER A 235 -1.93 37.04 5.10
CA SER A 235 -1.91 36.75 6.54
C SER A 235 -3.29 36.68 7.21
N ALA A 236 -4.34 37.29 6.65
CA ALA A 236 -5.65 37.39 7.29
C ALA A 236 -6.61 36.19 7.04
N ARG A 237 -6.21 35.18 6.25
CA ARG A 237 -7.07 34.02 5.91
C ARG A 237 -6.62 32.67 6.48
N PHE A 238 -5.52 32.61 7.24
CA PHE A 238 -4.96 31.35 7.77
C PHE A 238 -5.18 31.12 9.28
N PHE A 239 -5.90 32.01 9.98
CA PHE A 239 -6.12 31.92 11.43
C PHE A 239 -7.52 31.43 11.80
N SER A 240 -7.79 30.16 11.48
CA SER A 240 -8.85 29.37 12.11
C SER A 240 -8.20 28.22 12.87
N ASN A 241 -8.46 28.11 14.19
CA ASN A 241 -7.64 27.30 15.08
C ASN A 241 -7.87 25.76 14.94
N ALA A 242 -7.16 25.21 13.97
CA ALA A 242 -6.52 23.89 13.94
C ALA A 242 -5.30 24.03 13.00
N PRO A 243 -4.06 23.63 13.37
CA PRO A 243 -2.90 23.77 12.48
C PRO A 243 -2.92 22.81 11.29
N ASP A 244 -3.66 21.71 11.41
CA ASP A 244 -3.47 20.50 10.62
C ASP A 244 -4.41 20.43 9.40
N GLU A 245 -3.79 20.17 8.24
CA GLU A 245 -4.37 20.10 6.89
C GLU A 245 -4.92 21.43 6.32
N MET A 246 -4.68 21.66 5.02
CA MET A 246 -5.47 22.64 4.26
C MET A 246 -6.82 22.01 3.91
N ASP A 247 -7.93 22.70 4.16
CA ASP A 247 -9.30 22.25 3.84
C ASP A 247 -9.40 21.66 2.41
N TYR A 248 -9.99 20.47 2.28
CA TYR A 248 -10.37 19.82 1.03
C TYR A 248 -11.81 19.27 1.10
N ASP A 249 -12.48 19.16 -0.04
CA ASP A 249 -13.85 18.63 -0.12
C ASP A 249 -13.89 17.10 -0.34
N GLU A 250 -12.95 16.58 -1.13
CA GLU A 250 -12.89 15.20 -1.62
C GLU A 250 -11.43 14.70 -1.56
N ASP A 251 -11.22 13.42 -1.26
CA ASP A 251 -9.89 12.81 -1.06
C ASP A 251 -9.79 11.51 -1.89
N ILE A 252 -8.76 11.39 -2.73
CA ILE A 252 -8.64 10.34 -3.77
C ILE A 252 -7.27 9.66 -3.70
N VAL A 253 -7.25 8.33 -3.65
CA VAL A 253 -6.01 7.54 -3.76
C VAL A 253 -5.61 7.30 -5.22
N MET A 254 -4.33 7.47 -5.50
CA MET A 254 -3.71 7.20 -6.80
C MET A 254 -2.46 6.32 -6.61
N MET A 255 -2.66 5.00 -6.65
CA MET A 255 -1.58 4.02 -6.72
C MET A 255 -0.96 4.06 -8.12
N VAL A 256 0.34 4.34 -8.20
CA VAL A 256 1.11 4.44 -9.44
C VAL A 256 2.27 3.45 -9.38
N GLY A 257 2.74 2.96 -10.53
CA GLY A 257 3.97 2.17 -10.58
C GLY A 257 4.28 1.58 -11.97
N ASP A 258 5.53 1.16 -12.15
CA ASP A 258 5.95 0.37 -13.32
C ASP A 258 5.19 -0.95 -13.47
N TRP A 259 5.11 -1.45 -14.71
CA TRP A 259 4.40 -2.67 -15.05
C TRP A 259 5.12 -3.48 -16.15
N TYR A 260 5.01 -4.80 -16.03
CA TYR A 260 5.60 -5.76 -16.97
C TYR A 260 4.52 -6.72 -17.47
N HIS A 261 4.58 -7.08 -18.75
CA HIS A 261 3.72 -8.11 -19.34
C HIS A 261 4.16 -9.54 -19.01
N ARG A 262 5.37 -9.68 -18.45
CA ARG A 262 5.87 -10.91 -17.83
C ARG A 262 5.55 -10.92 -16.33
N THR A 263 5.48 -12.10 -15.73
CA THR A 263 5.38 -12.26 -14.28
C THR A 263 6.64 -11.75 -13.58
N GLY A 264 6.50 -11.27 -12.34
CA GLY A 264 7.59 -10.88 -11.46
C GLY A 264 8.60 -12.01 -11.27
N LYS A 265 8.13 -13.27 -11.28
CA LYS A 265 9.00 -14.46 -11.29
C LYS A 265 9.86 -14.54 -12.55
N GLU A 266 9.31 -14.42 -13.75
CA GLU A 266 10.09 -14.42 -15.00
C GLU A 266 11.05 -13.22 -15.09
N ILE A 267 10.68 -12.08 -14.51
CA ILE A 267 11.54 -10.90 -14.39
C ILE A 267 12.74 -11.19 -13.46
N LEU A 268 12.50 -11.77 -12.29
CA LEU A 268 13.55 -12.14 -11.33
C LEU A 268 14.44 -13.27 -11.86
N ASP A 269 13.88 -14.33 -12.42
CA ASP A 269 14.63 -15.45 -12.99
C ASP A 269 15.55 -15.00 -14.15
N TRP A 270 15.12 -13.99 -14.93
CA TRP A 270 15.97 -13.33 -15.92
C TRP A 270 17.05 -12.47 -15.26
N TYR A 271 16.69 -11.58 -14.34
CA TYR A 271 17.61 -10.65 -13.67
C TYR A 271 18.71 -11.43 -12.93
N TRP A 272 18.36 -12.50 -12.23
CA TRP A 272 19.28 -13.31 -11.44
C TRP A 272 20.11 -14.30 -12.27
N SER A 273 20.00 -14.27 -13.60
CA SER A 273 20.82 -15.05 -14.51
C SER A 273 22.12 -14.32 -14.89
N ARG A 274 23.08 -15.03 -15.49
CA ARG A 274 24.25 -14.40 -16.13
C ARG A 274 23.88 -13.46 -17.28
N LYS A 275 22.66 -13.59 -17.85
CA LYS A 275 22.25 -12.90 -19.10
C LYS A 275 21.82 -11.46 -18.90
N SER A 276 21.42 -11.07 -17.68
CA SER A 276 21.10 -9.68 -17.36
C SER A 276 22.33 -8.78 -17.29
N ALA A 277 23.52 -9.38 -17.10
CA ALA A 277 24.74 -8.69 -16.66
C ALA A 277 24.52 -7.80 -15.41
N GLY A 278 23.49 -8.08 -14.59
CA GLY A 278 23.09 -7.25 -13.45
C GLY A 278 22.39 -5.95 -13.80
N LEU A 279 21.98 -5.74 -15.06
CA LEU A 279 21.18 -4.58 -15.46
C LEU A 279 19.73 -4.76 -15.02
N GLU A 280 19.14 -3.71 -14.45
CA GLU A 280 17.76 -3.66 -13.98
C GLU A 280 16.77 -3.99 -15.11
N PRO A 281 15.72 -4.80 -14.84
CA PRO A 281 14.73 -5.13 -15.86
C PRO A 281 13.94 -3.89 -16.27
N VAL A 282 13.95 -3.53 -17.55
CA VAL A 282 13.18 -2.39 -18.03
C VAL A 282 11.70 -2.77 -18.23
N PRO A 283 10.74 -2.02 -17.65
CA PRO A 283 9.31 -2.30 -17.73
C PRO A 283 8.74 -2.11 -19.14
N ASP A 284 7.52 -2.58 -19.34
CA ASP A 284 6.79 -2.49 -20.61
C ASP A 284 5.81 -1.29 -20.63
N ILE A 285 5.29 -0.87 -19.47
CA ILE A 285 4.50 0.38 -19.28
C ILE A 285 4.49 0.78 -17.79
N ALA A 286 3.63 1.72 -17.40
CA ALA A 286 3.30 2.03 -16.01
C ALA A 286 1.77 2.22 -15.84
N LEU A 287 1.21 1.79 -14.71
CA LEU A 287 -0.23 1.86 -14.43
C LEU A 287 -0.58 3.05 -13.53
N ILE A 288 -1.86 3.43 -13.52
CA ILE A 288 -2.49 4.26 -12.48
C ILE A 288 -3.72 3.50 -12.01
N ASN A 289 -3.84 3.20 -10.72
CA ASN A 289 -4.98 2.50 -10.10
C ASN A 289 -5.39 1.19 -10.81
N GLY A 290 -4.41 0.46 -11.35
CA GLY A 290 -4.61 -0.80 -12.08
C GLY A 290 -5.02 -0.68 -13.54
N GLN A 291 -4.98 0.54 -14.11
CA GLN A 291 -5.47 0.84 -15.45
C GLN A 291 -4.39 1.52 -16.31
N GLN A 292 -4.35 1.19 -17.60
CA GLN A 292 -3.70 1.96 -18.67
C GLN A 292 -4.27 1.53 -20.05
N ILE A 293 -3.72 2.09 -21.13
CA ILE A 293 -3.84 1.56 -22.50
C ILE A 293 -2.43 1.31 -23.05
N PHE A 294 -2.14 0.08 -23.45
CA PHE A 294 -0.92 -0.31 -24.15
C PHE A 294 -1.16 -0.40 -25.67
N ASP A 295 -0.25 0.17 -26.45
CA ASP A 295 -0.30 0.11 -27.92
C ASP A 295 0.34 -1.21 -28.41
N CYS A 296 -0.50 -2.23 -28.66
CA CYS A 296 -0.09 -3.60 -28.97
C CYS A 296 1.08 -3.75 -29.99
N PRO A 297 1.15 -2.99 -31.10
CA PRO A 297 2.24 -3.07 -32.08
C PRO A 297 3.63 -2.71 -31.54
N ARG A 298 3.74 -2.02 -30.39
CA ARG A 298 5.03 -1.74 -29.73
C ARG A 298 5.67 -2.99 -29.13
N SER A 299 4.88 -4.05 -28.86
CA SER A 299 5.42 -5.25 -28.25
C SER A 299 6.32 -6.03 -29.20
N THR A 300 7.59 -6.16 -28.80
CA THR A 300 8.59 -7.00 -29.48
C THR A 300 8.46 -8.48 -29.15
N ARG A 301 7.47 -8.87 -28.33
CA ARG A 301 7.25 -10.23 -27.83
C ARG A 301 5.88 -10.74 -28.26
N LYS A 302 5.71 -12.06 -28.36
CA LYS A 302 4.40 -12.68 -28.58
C LYS A 302 3.57 -12.57 -27.29
N ILE A 303 2.73 -11.54 -27.22
CA ILE A 303 1.78 -11.29 -26.13
C ILE A 303 0.34 -11.50 -26.61
N LYS A 304 -0.58 -11.78 -25.68
CA LYS A 304 -2.02 -11.67 -25.94
C LYS A 304 -2.43 -10.22 -25.65
N CYS A 305 -2.72 -9.44 -26.69
CA CYS A 305 -3.03 -8.03 -26.57
C CYS A 305 -4.35 -7.70 -27.26
N ASP A 306 -5.19 -6.92 -26.58
CA ASP A 306 -6.53 -6.53 -27.01
C ASP A 306 -6.87 -5.15 -26.40
N PRO A 307 -6.73 -4.06 -27.16
CA PRO A 307 -6.99 -2.71 -26.66
C PRO A 307 -8.44 -2.50 -26.20
N SER A 308 -9.39 -3.30 -26.68
CA SER A 308 -10.80 -3.20 -26.26
C SER A 308 -11.04 -3.65 -24.80
N LYS A 309 -10.06 -4.32 -24.19
CA LYS A 309 -10.06 -4.70 -22.77
C LYS A 309 -9.25 -3.76 -21.87
N SER A 310 -8.57 -2.78 -22.46
CA SER A 310 -7.85 -1.73 -21.73
C SER A 310 -8.81 -0.64 -21.23
N THR A 311 -8.33 0.29 -20.39
CA THR A 311 -9.10 1.48 -20.00
C THR A 311 -8.13 2.60 -19.63
N ARG A 312 -8.30 3.79 -20.22
CA ARG A 312 -7.51 4.97 -19.81
C ARG A 312 -7.96 5.43 -18.42
N PRO A 313 -7.07 5.55 -17.42
CA PRO A 313 -7.42 6.05 -16.09
C PRO A 313 -8.07 7.43 -16.23
N THR A 314 -9.34 7.56 -15.84
CA THR A 314 -10.11 8.79 -16.07
C THR A 314 -10.84 9.17 -14.78
N PHE A 315 -10.54 10.36 -14.26
CA PHE A 315 -11.09 10.86 -13.00
C PHE A 315 -11.97 12.08 -13.27
N THR A 316 -13.23 12.02 -12.85
CA THR A 316 -14.18 13.13 -13.00
C THR A 316 -14.13 14.02 -11.76
N LEU A 317 -13.71 15.28 -11.92
CA LEU A 317 -13.63 16.26 -10.84
C LEU A 317 -14.72 17.32 -10.98
N PHE A 318 -15.23 17.82 -9.85
CA PHE A 318 -16.25 18.87 -9.82
C PHE A 318 -15.61 20.24 -9.61
N ARG A 319 -16.08 21.24 -10.36
CA ARG A 319 -15.47 22.58 -10.42
C ARG A 319 -15.57 23.40 -9.13
N ASP A 320 -16.52 23.06 -8.27
CA ASP A 320 -16.80 23.67 -6.97
C ASP A 320 -16.11 22.94 -5.80
N LYS A 321 -15.30 21.92 -6.11
CA LYS A 321 -14.66 21.03 -5.15
C LYS A 321 -13.13 21.16 -5.17
N THR A 322 -12.54 21.08 -3.99
CA THR A 322 -11.10 21.00 -3.74
C THR A 322 -10.69 19.56 -3.45
N TYR A 323 -9.54 19.13 -3.99
CA TYR A 323 -9.14 17.72 -4.02
C TYR A 323 -7.80 17.48 -3.33
N LYS A 324 -7.80 16.57 -2.35
CA LYS A 324 -6.58 15.91 -1.86
C LYS A 324 -6.33 14.66 -2.72
N LEU A 325 -5.15 14.56 -3.31
CA LEU A 325 -4.72 13.41 -4.11
C LEU A 325 -3.56 12.71 -3.39
N ARG A 326 -3.73 11.43 -3.04
CA ARG A 326 -2.76 10.61 -2.32
C ARG A 326 -2.03 9.69 -3.28
N PHE A 327 -0.84 10.10 -3.70
CA PHE A 327 0.02 9.31 -4.58
C PHE A 327 0.81 8.28 -3.78
N ILE A 328 0.82 7.03 -4.27
CA ILE A 328 1.51 5.89 -3.66
C ILE A 328 2.29 5.18 -4.78
N ASN A 329 3.62 5.16 -4.75
CA ASN A 329 4.37 4.38 -5.75
C ASN A 329 4.50 2.91 -5.31
N THR A 330 3.62 2.08 -5.86
CA THR A 330 3.57 0.63 -5.64
C THR A 330 4.47 -0.16 -6.60
N GLY A 331 5.10 0.53 -7.58
CA GLY A 331 5.94 -0.01 -8.64
C GLY A 331 7.21 -0.73 -8.14
N SER A 332 7.70 -1.69 -8.92
CA SER A 332 8.75 -2.61 -8.49
C SER A 332 10.19 -2.08 -8.65
N LEU A 333 10.38 -0.99 -9.40
CA LEU A 333 11.70 -0.48 -9.79
C LEU A 333 11.76 1.04 -9.94
N ALA A 334 10.82 1.64 -10.67
CA ALA A 334 11.01 2.96 -11.26
C ALA A 334 10.44 4.09 -10.39
N MET A 335 11.14 5.22 -10.34
CA MET A 335 10.57 6.46 -9.81
C MET A 335 9.46 6.96 -10.76
N ALA A 336 8.31 7.28 -10.19
CA ALA A 336 7.18 7.87 -10.88
C ALA A 336 7.28 9.39 -10.81
N HIS A 337 7.37 10.06 -11.96
CA HIS A 337 7.26 11.51 -12.10
C HIS A 337 5.83 11.87 -12.52
N ILE A 338 5.05 12.35 -11.57
CA ILE A 338 3.63 12.68 -11.78
C ILE A 338 3.48 14.16 -12.11
N SER A 339 2.69 14.50 -13.13
CA SER A 339 2.28 15.89 -13.39
C SER A 339 0.86 15.95 -13.95
N ILE A 340 0.16 17.07 -13.73
CA ILE A 340 -1.18 17.31 -14.28
C ILE A 340 -1.14 18.63 -15.05
N ASP A 341 -1.47 18.60 -16.33
CA ASP A 341 -1.39 19.78 -17.20
C ASP A 341 -2.31 20.90 -16.70
N SER A 342 -1.84 22.15 -16.79
CA SER A 342 -2.55 23.35 -16.29
C SER A 342 -2.88 23.36 -14.79
N HIS A 343 -2.33 22.43 -14.02
CA HIS A 343 -2.48 22.34 -12.56
C HIS A 343 -1.12 22.33 -11.86
N GLU A 344 -1.04 23.02 -10.73
CA GLU A 344 0.03 22.85 -9.76
C GLU A 344 -0.46 21.95 -8.63
N MET A 345 0.47 21.25 -7.98
CA MET A 345 0.22 20.40 -6.84
C MET A 345 0.88 21.02 -5.60
N ILE A 346 0.18 21.01 -4.47
CA ILE A 346 0.68 21.52 -3.19
C ILE A 346 0.84 20.35 -2.22
N VAL A 347 2.07 19.91 -1.97
CA VAL A 347 2.38 18.83 -1.03
C VAL A 347 1.99 19.25 0.38
N VAL A 348 1.20 18.41 1.05
CA VAL A 348 0.75 18.57 2.44
C VAL A 348 1.05 17.35 3.31
N GLU A 349 1.43 16.21 2.72
CA GLU A 349 1.71 14.97 3.45
C GLU A 349 2.84 14.19 2.77
N ALA A 350 3.66 13.50 3.55
CA ALA A 350 4.91 12.86 3.13
C ALA A 350 5.17 11.59 3.98
N ASP A 351 4.95 10.39 3.40
CA ASP A 351 4.94 9.08 4.12
C ASP A 351 4.09 9.05 5.42
N GLY A 352 3.06 9.88 5.51
CA GLY A 352 2.20 10.04 6.70
C GLY A 352 2.56 11.22 7.60
N THR A 353 3.73 11.85 7.44
CA THR A 353 4.03 13.13 8.09
C THR A 353 3.32 14.27 7.35
N SER A 354 2.47 15.03 8.06
CA SER A 354 1.91 16.30 7.58
C SER A 354 3.02 17.35 7.47
N VAL A 355 3.15 18.00 6.30
CA VAL A 355 4.26 18.92 5.97
C VAL A 355 3.80 20.31 5.54
N GLU A 356 4.65 21.31 5.77
CA GLU A 356 4.44 22.70 5.35
C GLU A 356 4.14 22.79 3.84
N PRO A 357 3.06 23.50 3.39
CA PRO A 357 2.58 23.50 2.00
C PRO A 357 3.59 23.89 0.91
N SER A 358 4.26 22.90 0.32
CA SER A 358 5.25 23.08 -0.75
C SER A 358 4.64 22.92 -2.14
N ARG A 359 4.95 23.81 -3.09
CA ARG A 359 4.31 23.87 -4.43
C ARG A 359 5.21 23.38 -5.54
N LEU A 360 4.67 22.60 -6.46
CA LEU A 360 5.39 21.99 -7.58
C LEU A 360 4.47 21.72 -8.78
N ARG A 361 5.09 21.37 -9.92
CA ARG A 361 4.41 21.00 -11.18
C ARG A 361 4.64 19.54 -11.60
N GLU A 362 5.79 18.97 -11.24
CA GLU A 362 6.08 17.54 -11.39
C GLU A 362 6.56 16.98 -10.04
N LEU A 363 5.93 15.91 -9.58
CA LEU A 363 6.17 15.24 -8.30
C LEU A 363 6.94 13.92 -8.54
N PRO A 364 8.21 13.82 -8.12
CA PRO A 364 8.91 12.54 -8.06
C PRO A 364 8.45 11.71 -6.85
N VAL A 365 8.13 10.44 -7.09
CA VAL A 365 7.76 9.46 -6.05
C VAL A 365 8.54 8.17 -6.30
N ALA A 366 9.48 7.82 -5.42
CA ALA A 366 10.23 6.56 -5.53
C ALA A 366 9.39 5.37 -5.00
N PRO A 367 9.64 4.12 -5.43
CA PRO A 367 8.97 2.93 -4.87
C PRO A 367 8.94 2.93 -3.34
N GLY A 368 7.76 2.72 -2.75
CA GLY A 368 7.53 2.79 -1.30
C GLY A 368 7.12 4.16 -0.76
N GLN A 369 7.44 5.25 -1.46
CA GLN A 369 7.08 6.60 -1.02
C GLN A 369 5.60 6.93 -1.29
N ARG A 370 5.05 7.75 -0.39
CA ARG A 370 3.73 8.37 -0.52
C ARG A 370 3.83 9.88 -0.35
N TYR A 371 2.97 10.59 -1.06
CA TYR A 371 2.74 12.01 -0.90
C TYR A 371 1.25 12.31 -1.06
N ALA A 372 0.70 13.16 -0.21
CA ALA A 372 -0.60 13.77 -0.48
C ALA A 372 -0.44 15.22 -0.92
N VAL A 373 -1.18 15.60 -1.95
CA VAL A 373 -1.15 16.95 -2.52
C VAL A 373 -2.56 17.53 -2.63
N ILE A 374 -2.70 18.84 -2.41
CA ILE A 374 -3.90 19.58 -2.82
C ILE A 374 -3.73 20.01 -4.28
N LEU A 375 -4.71 19.66 -5.12
CA LEU A 375 -4.71 20.00 -6.54
C LEU A 375 -5.16 21.46 -6.76
N ARG A 376 -4.37 22.24 -7.51
CA ARG A 376 -4.67 23.65 -7.83
C ARG A 376 -4.64 23.92 -9.33
N TYR A 377 -5.80 24.15 -9.94
CA TYR A 377 -5.86 24.69 -11.31
C TYR A 377 -5.22 26.08 -11.39
N VAL A 378 -4.37 26.29 -12.40
CA VAL A 378 -3.66 27.56 -12.67
C VAL A 378 -3.83 28.04 -14.12
N GLY A 379 -4.67 27.37 -14.92
CA GLY A 379 -5.04 27.81 -16.26
C GLY A 379 -5.96 29.04 -16.28
N PRO A 380 -6.40 29.49 -17.48
CA PRO A 380 -7.18 30.71 -17.64
C PRO A 380 -8.56 30.67 -16.97
N GLY A 381 -9.05 31.84 -16.55
CA GLY A 381 -10.43 32.03 -16.07
C GLY A 381 -10.60 31.98 -14.55
N LYS A 382 -11.65 31.29 -14.09
CA LYS A 382 -11.99 31.08 -12.66
C LYS A 382 -12.13 29.58 -12.33
N GLY A 383 -11.34 28.73 -13.00
CA GLY A 383 -11.48 27.27 -12.98
C GLY A 383 -11.97 26.70 -14.32
N PRO A 384 -11.73 25.39 -14.59
CA PRO A 384 -11.96 24.75 -15.89
C PRO A 384 -13.41 24.82 -16.40
N ALA A 385 -13.63 24.66 -17.71
CA ALA A 385 -14.95 24.61 -18.34
C ALA A 385 -15.72 23.29 -18.06
N GLU A 386 -16.92 23.15 -18.60
CA GLU A 386 -17.65 21.86 -18.58
C GLU A 386 -17.03 20.93 -19.63
N GLY A 387 -16.69 19.70 -19.25
CA GLY A 387 -16.04 18.74 -20.15
C GLY A 387 -14.60 19.10 -20.53
N GLU A 388 -14.03 20.15 -19.94
CA GLU A 388 -12.60 20.45 -20.13
C GLU A 388 -11.77 19.35 -19.46
N SER A 389 -10.73 18.91 -20.15
CA SER A 389 -9.93 17.76 -19.74
C SER A 389 -8.44 18.00 -19.93
N PHE A 390 -7.66 17.36 -19.07
CA PHE A 390 -6.23 17.57 -18.91
C PHE A 390 -5.52 16.22 -18.74
N TRP A 391 -4.30 16.10 -19.27
CA TRP A 391 -3.49 14.92 -19.03
C TRP A 391 -3.01 14.86 -17.57
N LEU A 392 -3.27 13.73 -16.91
CA LEU A 392 -2.52 13.23 -15.77
C LEU A 392 -1.39 12.36 -16.32
N ARG A 393 -0.16 12.85 -16.27
CA ARG A 393 1.03 12.18 -16.81
C ARG A 393 1.73 11.40 -15.71
N HIS A 394 2.03 10.14 -16.00
CA HIS A 394 2.85 9.28 -15.15
C HIS A 394 4.11 8.92 -15.93
N ARG A 395 5.13 9.78 -15.85
CA ARG A 395 6.42 9.55 -16.51
C ARG A 395 7.27 8.63 -15.64
N LEU A 396 7.88 7.60 -16.23
CA LEU A 396 8.91 6.81 -15.54
C LEU A 396 10.27 7.53 -15.62
N ASP A 397 11.04 7.51 -14.54
CA ASP A 397 12.47 7.82 -14.61
C ASP A 397 13.21 6.73 -15.39
N GLN A 398 13.96 7.14 -16.41
CA GLN A 398 14.74 6.27 -17.27
C GLN A 398 16.22 6.20 -16.86
N GLY A 399 16.65 6.95 -15.82
CA GLY A 399 18.02 6.89 -15.30
C GLY A 399 18.45 5.49 -14.81
N CYS A 400 17.47 4.64 -14.45
CA CYS A 400 17.67 3.24 -14.09
C CYS A 400 17.77 2.31 -15.31
N PHE A 401 17.27 2.69 -16.49
CA PHE A 401 17.06 1.79 -17.63
C PHE A 401 18.32 1.72 -18.51
N LYS A 402 19.27 0.87 -18.11
CA LYS A 402 20.61 0.76 -18.75
C LYS A 402 20.61 0.09 -20.15
N TYR A 403 19.45 -0.35 -20.66
CA TYR A 403 19.28 -0.91 -22.00
C TYR A 403 17.88 -0.58 -22.56
N PRO A 404 17.66 -0.58 -23.89
CA PRO A 404 16.36 -0.24 -24.45
C PRO A 404 15.35 -1.39 -24.35
N ASN A 405 14.12 -1.09 -23.94
CA ASN A 405 12.94 -1.92 -24.22
C ASN A 405 12.06 -1.19 -25.25
N PRO A 406 11.99 -1.62 -26.53
CA PRO A 406 11.17 -0.93 -27.53
C PRO A 406 9.66 -0.98 -27.25
N ALA A 407 9.22 -1.89 -26.38
CA ALA A 407 7.84 -1.93 -25.91
C ALA A 407 7.50 -0.81 -24.93
N LEU A 408 8.49 -0.32 -24.15
CA LEU A 408 8.29 0.64 -23.07
C LEU A 408 7.52 1.87 -23.56
N ASP A 409 6.39 2.16 -22.91
CA ASP A 409 5.85 3.52 -22.89
C ASP A 409 6.36 4.29 -21.67
N PRO A 410 7.18 5.36 -21.85
CA PRO A 410 7.83 6.06 -20.75
C PRO A 410 7.01 7.20 -20.15
N GLU A 411 5.90 7.61 -20.78
CA GLU A 411 4.94 8.59 -20.25
C GLU A 411 3.48 8.15 -20.52
N PRO A 412 3.03 7.04 -19.92
CA PRO A 412 1.61 6.66 -19.88
C PRO A 412 0.76 7.74 -19.19
N LYS A 413 -0.51 7.84 -19.59
CA LYS A 413 -1.37 8.98 -19.23
C LYS A 413 -2.78 8.57 -18.82
N GLY A 414 -3.24 9.15 -17.74
CA GLY A 414 -4.66 9.27 -17.40
C GLY A 414 -5.23 10.63 -17.79
N VAL A 415 -6.53 10.82 -17.54
CA VAL A 415 -7.28 12.05 -17.82
C VAL A 415 -7.93 12.56 -16.54
N ILE A 416 -7.79 13.85 -16.29
CA ILE A 416 -8.65 14.61 -15.39
C ILE A 416 -9.71 15.30 -16.26
N VAL A 417 -10.99 15.13 -15.96
CA VAL A 417 -12.10 15.79 -16.68
C VAL A 417 -13.03 16.52 -15.70
N TYR A 418 -13.42 17.76 -16.04
CA TYR A 418 -14.20 18.61 -15.14
C TYR A 418 -15.69 18.68 -15.48
N SER A 419 -16.55 18.62 -14.45
CA SER A 419 -18.00 18.82 -14.58
C SER A 419 -18.58 19.76 -13.51
N LYS A 420 -19.79 20.28 -13.76
CA LYS A 420 -20.61 21.07 -12.82
C LYS A 420 -21.64 20.25 -12.05
N ASN A 421 -21.88 18.97 -12.39
CA ASN A 421 -23.05 18.25 -11.89
C ASN A 421 -22.71 17.15 -10.86
N PRO A 422 -22.70 17.45 -9.53
CA PRO A 422 -22.44 16.44 -8.50
C PRO A 422 -23.52 15.35 -8.40
N SER A 423 -24.65 15.47 -9.11
CA SER A 423 -25.60 14.35 -9.27
C SER A 423 -25.02 13.15 -10.03
N PHE A 424 -23.86 13.32 -10.67
CA PHE A 424 -23.08 12.24 -11.26
C PHE A 424 -22.25 11.43 -10.25
N ARG A 425 -22.34 11.72 -8.93
CA ARG A 425 -21.69 10.91 -7.88
C ARG A 425 -22.03 9.41 -8.08
N PRO A 426 -21.05 8.58 -8.49
CA PRO A 426 -21.27 7.16 -8.67
C PRO A 426 -21.38 6.53 -7.28
N LYS A 427 -22.55 5.98 -6.95
CA LYS A 427 -22.73 5.27 -5.68
C LYS A 427 -21.75 4.10 -5.63
N VAL A 428 -21.00 3.99 -4.55
CA VAL A 428 -20.15 2.83 -4.27
C VAL A 428 -21.05 1.59 -4.21
N LEU A 429 -21.02 0.79 -5.26
CA LEU A 429 -21.60 -0.56 -5.29
C LEU A 429 -20.79 -1.48 -4.37
N SER A 430 -21.36 -2.61 -3.93
CA SER A 430 -20.62 -3.57 -3.10
C SER A 430 -19.31 -3.98 -3.79
N ALA A 431 -18.27 -4.28 -3.00
CA ALA A 431 -16.93 -4.57 -3.51
C ALA A 431 -16.91 -5.65 -4.61
N GLU A 432 -17.82 -6.62 -4.51
CA GLU A 432 -18.09 -7.71 -5.47
C GLU A 432 -18.38 -7.21 -6.90
N HIS A 433 -18.93 -6.01 -7.06
CA HIS A 433 -19.34 -5.43 -8.35
C HIS A 433 -18.35 -4.41 -8.92
N SER A 434 -17.22 -4.14 -8.23
CA SER A 434 -16.19 -3.21 -8.70
C SER A 434 -15.19 -3.83 -9.71
N ALA A 435 -15.57 -4.97 -10.32
CA ALA A 435 -14.79 -5.69 -11.31
C ALA A 435 -14.80 -4.97 -12.67
N LEU A 436 -13.91 -3.97 -12.80
CA LEU A 436 -13.39 -3.37 -14.05
C LEU A 436 -14.23 -3.62 -15.33
N SER A 437 -15.45 -3.08 -15.37
CA SER A 437 -16.16 -2.91 -16.63
C SER A 437 -15.48 -1.77 -17.38
N PRO A 438 -14.91 -2.00 -18.59
CA PRO A 438 -14.19 -0.96 -19.30
C PRO A 438 -15.14 0.17 -19.67
N VAL A 439 -14.91 1.35 -19.09
CA VAL A 439 -15.62 2.56 -19.49
C VAL A 439 -15.12 2.91 -20.88
N ALA A 440 -16.00 2.81 -21.87
CA ALA A 440 -15.67 3.19 -23.24
C ALA A 440 -15.12 4.63 -23.27
N PRO A 441 -14.08 4.93 -24.09
CA PRO A 441 -13.50 6.26 -24.15
C PRO A 441 -14.50 7.25 -24.76
N THR A 442 -15.27 7.92 -23.89
CA THR A 442 -16.30 8.90 -24.24
C THR A 442 -15.78 10.33 -24.32
N ALA A 443 -14.60 10.60 -23.76
CA ALA A 443 -13.84 11.82 -23.99
C ALA A 443 -12.84 11.60 -25.14
N ALA A 444 -12.65 12.63 -25.97
CA ALA A 444 -11.47 12.71 -26.83
C ALA A 444 -10.21 12.89 -25.95
N ASP A 445 -9.07 12.37 -26.39
CA ASP A 445 -7.80 12.54 -25.68
C ASP A 445 -7.46 14.04 -25.51
N PRO A 446 -7.08 14.52 -24.30
CA PRO A 446 -6.89 15.94 -24.02
C PRO A 446 -5.91 16.67 -24.95
N THR A 447 -6.23 17.92 -25.30
CA THR A 447 -5.34 18.81 -26.06
C THR A 447 -4.43 19.65 -25.15
N SER A 448 -4.24 19.26 -23.89
CA SER A 448 -3.46 20.01 -22.92
C SER A 448 -1.94 19.83 -23.10
N SER A 449 -1.18 20.88 -22.77
CA SER A 449 0.28 20.92 -22.90
C SER A 449 0.99 20.53 -21.60
N ARG A 450 2.05 19.73 -21.72
CA ARG A 450 2.92 19.37 -20.60
C ARG A 450 3.59 20.62 -20.00
N TRP A 451 3.76 20.62 -18.69
CA TRP A 451 4.66 21.54 -18.01
C TRP A 451 6.11 21.42 -18.52
N ILE A 452 6.73 22.56 -18.81
CA ILE A 452 8.19 22.67 -18.82
C ILE A 452 8.62 22.86 -17.36
N ILE A 453 9.59 22.06 -16.92
CA ILE A 453 10.16 22.11 -15.57
C ILE A 453 11.61 22.59 -15.70
N PRO A 454 11.91 23.85 -15.35
CA PRO A 454 13.29 24.31 -15.13
C PRO A 454 13.97 23.54 -14.00
N ASP A 455 15.31 23.48 -14.00
CA ASP A 455 16.08 22.80 -12.94
C ASP A 455 15.76 23.42 -11.56
N GLU A 456 15.56 24.74 -11.49
CA GLU A 456 15.20 25.49 -10.28
C GLU A 456 13.76 25.25 -9.78
N ASP A 457 12.86 24.76 -10.63
CA ASP A 457 11.48 24.35 -10.28
C ASP A 457 11.40 22.85 -9.90
N THR A 458 12.54 22.14 -9.87
CA THR A 458 12.60 20.72 -9.48
C THR A 458 12.34 20.56 -7.99
N PHE A 459 11.43 19.65 -7.63
CA PHE A 459 11.10 19.37 -6.24
C PHE A 459 12.29 18.75 -5.48
N GLU A 460 12.65 19.36 -4.35
CA GLU A 460 13.68 18.89 -3.42
C GLU A 460 13.01 18.25 -2.18
N PRO A 461 12.95 16.91 -2.04
CA PRO A 461 12.26 16.27 -0.93
C PRO A 461 12.85 16.55 0.45
N LEU A 462 14.14 16.92 0.55
CA LEU A 462 14.79 17.31 1.81
C LEU A 462 14.29 18.67 2.34
N SER A 463 13.63 19.48 1.51
CA SER A 463 13.10 20.80 1.90
C SER A 463 11.80 20.74 2.73
N LEU A 464 11.13 19.58 2.76
CA LEU A 464 9.90 19.41 3.53
C LEU A 464 10.18 19.44 5.02
N THR A 465 9.36 20.19 5.77
CA THR A 465 9.39 20.24 7.24
C THR A 465 8.00 19.93 7.81
N PRO A 466 7.88 19.29 8.99
CA PRO A 466 6.58 18.96 9.58
C PRO A 466 5.72 20.20 9.87
N VAL A 467 4.39 20.09 9.74
CA VAL A 467 3.46 21.17 10.15
C VAL A 467 3.56 21.39 11.66
N ASP A 468 3.54 20.33 12.47
CA ASP A 468 3.78 20.45 13.91
C ASP A 468 5.17 21.03 14.17
N ILE A 469 5.23 22.08 14.97
CA ILE A 469 6.46 22.75 15.38
C ILE A 469 7.24 21.91 16.40
N SER A 470 6.57 21.06 17.20
CA SER A 470 7.26 20.18 18.16
C SER A 470 8.10 19.12 17.45
N ALA A 471 7.57 18.54 16.37
CA ALA A 471 8.27 17.60 15.48
C ALA A 471 9.44 18.22 14.69
N ARG A 472 9.66 19.54 14.75
CA ARG A 472 10.80 20.23 14.09
C ARG A 472 12.10 20.16 14.90
N THR A 473 12.11 19.60 16.11
CA THR A 473 13.32 19.40 16.92
C THR A 473 13.92 18.02 16.68
N LEU A 474 15.16 17.97 16.18
CA LEU A 474 15.92 16.71 16.07
C LEU A 474 16.39 16.26 17.47
N PRO A 475 16.19 14.98 17.85
CA PRO A 475 16.84 14.44 19.03
C PRO A 475 18.36 14.32 18.81
N PRO A 476 19.19 14.45 19.86
CA PRO A 476 20.61 14.13 19.80
C PRO A 476 20.79 12.62 19.62
N THR A 477 21.90 12.20 19.00
CA THR A 477 22.30 10.79 18.98
C THR A 477 22.72 10.33 20.38
N THR A 478 22.44 9.06 20.69
CA THR A 478 22.79 8.42 21.97
C THR A 478 23.82 7.29 21.81
N VAL A 479 24.12 6.89 20.57
CA VAL A 479 25.07 5.83 20.20
C VAL A 479 25.84 6.23 18.93
N ASP A 480 26.94 5.52 18.67
CA ASP A 480 27.76 5.70 17.46
C ASP A 480 26.98 5.38 16.17
N PRO A 481 27.33 6.02 15.03
CA PRO A 481 26.62 5.86 13.77
C PRO A 481 26.79 4.47 13.13
N VAL A 482 25.70 3.96 12.55
CA VAL A 482 25.70 2.67 11.82
C VAL A 482 26.09 2.92 10.37
N VAL A 483 27.20 2.33 9.93
CA VAL A 483 27.74 2.53 8.57
C VAL A 483 27.38 1.36 7.66
N ILE A 484 26.76 1.67 6.53
CA ILE A 484 26.28 0.73 5.53
C ILE A 484 26.93 1.04 4.18
N TYR A 485 27.38 0.00 3.49
CA TYR A 485 27.88 0.03 2.12
C TYR A 485 27.01 -0.88 1.23
N VAL A 486 26.44 -0.32 0.17
CA VAL A 486 25.50 -1.00 -0.74
C VAL A 486 26.18 -1.26 -2.07
N ASN A 487 26.11 -2.48 -2.59
CA ASN A 487 26.64 -2.83 -3.92
C ASN A 487 26.09 -4.14 -4.49
N THR A 488 26.05 -4.27 -5.81
CA THR A 488 25.65 -5.48 -6.53
C THR A 488 26.83 -6.09 -7.28
N MET A 489 27.29 -7.26 -6.82
CA MET A 489 28.47 -7.93 -7.36
C MET A 489 28.13 -9.17 -8.19
N LYS A 490 28.87 -9.36 -9.28
CA LYS A 490 28.83 -10.53 -10.16
C LYS A 490 30.03 -11.45 -9.91
N ARG A 491 30.18 -11.92 -8.67
CA ARG A 491 31.36 -12.71 -8.23
C ARG A 491 31.41 -14.07 -8.95
N ASN A 492 32.63 -14.58 -9.20
CA ASN A 492 32.80 -15.91 -9.82
C ASN A 492 32.25 -17.04 -8.92
N SER A 493 32.38 -16.91 -7.59
CA SER A 493 31.72 -17.76 -6.58
C SER A 493 30.22 -17.89 -6.81
N ASN A 494 29.58 -16.78 -7.16
CA ASN A 494 28.13 -16.66 -7.38
C ASN A 494 27.75 -17.02 -8.83
N GLN A 495 28.62 -17.73 -9.55
CA GLN A 495 28.47 -18.07 -10.95
C GLN A 495 28.24 -16.84 -11.85
N LEU A 496 28.85 -15.68 -11.56
CA LEU A 496 28.68 -14.41 -12.30
C LEU A 496 27.21 -13.89 -12.36
N ARG A 497 26.32 -14.39 -11.51
CA ARG A 497 24.97 -13.83 -11.32
C ARG A 497 25.07 -12.55 -10.48
N PRO A 498 24.20 -11.55 -10.68
CA PRO A 498 24.13 -10.41 -9.76
C PRO A 498 23.63 -10.88 -8.39
N PHE A 499 24.34 -10.51 -7.33
CA PHE A 499 23.88 -10.58 -5.95
C PHE A 499 24.10 -9.20 -5.34
N ALA A 500 23.08 -8.64 -4.71
CA ALA A 500 23.20 -7.43 -3.93
C ALA A 500 23.73 -7.72 -2.54
N TYR A 501 24.47 -6.76 -1.99
CA TYR A 501 25.15 -6.85 -0.71
C TYR A 501 24.87 -5.61 0.13
N ILE A 502 24.63 -5.84 1.42
CA ILE A 502 24.80 -4.85 2.47
C ILE A 502 26.06 -5.21 3.26
N ASN A 503 27.02 -4.28 3.25
CA ASN A 503 28.40 -4.46 3.72
C ASN A 503 29.12 -5.64 3.02
N GLN A 504 29.04 -6.85 3.58
CA GLN A 504 29.59 -8.07 2.99
C GLN A 504 28.60 -9.23 2.92
N THR A 505 27.39 -9.06 3.47
CA THR A 505 26.32 -10.05 3.51
C THR A 505 25.36 -9.84 2.35
N THR A 506 24.81 -10.92 1.81
CA THR A 506 23.74 -10.91 0.81
C THR A 506 22.53 -11.59 1.42
N TRP A 507 21.43 -10.87 1.59
CA TRP A 507 20.31 -11.33 2.40
C TRP A 507 19.56 -12.51 1.79
N ARG A 508 19.09 -13.43 2.64
CA ARG A 508 18.16 -14.50 2.29
C ARG A 508 17.13 -14.70 3.41
N PRO A 509 15.82 -14.76 3.11
CA PRO A 509 14.82 -15.13 4.11
C PRO A 509 14.99 -16.61 4.48
N ASN A 510 15.02 -16.90 5.78
CA ASN A 510 14.84 -18.26 6.29
C ASN A 510 13.34 -18.48 6.53
N GLU A 511 12.63 -18.94 5.50
CA GLU A 511 11.16 -19.10 5.49
C GLU A 511 10.60 -20.14 6.48
N ARG A 512 11.48 -20.85 7.22
CA ARG A 512 11.12 -21.86 8.24
C ARG A 512 11.52 -21.47 9.66
N GLU A 513 12.50 -20.59 9.79
CA GLU A 513 13.05 -20.14 11.07
C GLU A 513 13.44 -18.66 10.95
N PRO A 514 12.43 -17.76 11.03
CA PRO A 514 12.63 -16.32 10.92
C PRO A 514 13.65 -15.80 11.93
N VAL A 515 14.35 -14.70 11.62
CA VAL A 515 15.40 -14.13 12.50
C VAL A 515 14.88 -13.90 13.93
N MET A 516 13.62 -13.50 14.09
CA MET A 516 12.99 -13.34 15.41
C MET A 516 12.81 -14.64 16.22
N LEU A 517 12.79 -15.82 15.58
CA LEU A 517 12.85 -17.13 16.26
C LEU A 517 14.27 -17.57 16.61
N GLN A 518 15.28 -17.06 15.89
CA GLN A 518 16.69 -17.29 16.19
C GLN A 518 17.16 -16.40 17.35
N ALA A 519 16.62 -15.19 17.46
CA ALA A 519 16.89 -14.14 18.45
C ALA A 519 16.36 -14.42 19.88
N ARG A 520 16.37 -15.69 20.33
CA ARG A 520 15.88 -16.06 21.67
C ARG A 520 16.88 -15.65 22.76
N PRO A 521 16.42 -15.29 23.97
CA PRO A 521 17.31 -15.07 25.13
C PRO A 521 18.19 -16.28 25.47
N GLU A 522 17.71 -17.48 25.15
CA GLU A 522 18.41 -18.77 25.32
C GLU A 522 19.52 -19.02 24.28
N SER A 523 19.66 -18.15 23.26
CA SER A 523 20.56 -18.39 22.12
C SER A 523 22.02 -18.13 22.45
N THR A 524 22.93 -18.82 21.74
CA THR A 524 24.38 -18.68 21.91
C THR A 524 24.99 -17.60 21.01
N TRP A 525 24.19 -16.77 20.36
CA TRP A 525 24.67 -15.72 19.46
C TRP A 525 25.14 -14.49 20.25
N ASP A 526 26.32 -13.93 19.95
CA ASP A 526 26.64 -12.59 20.45
C ASP A 526 25.90 -11.56 19.59
N HIS A 527 24.74 -11.11 20.09
CA HIS A 527 23.92 -10.08 19.46
C HIS A 527 24.71 -8.78 19.15
N ARG A 528 25.88 -8.54 19.77
CA ARG A 528 26.73 -7.36 19.50
C ARG A 528 27.69 -7.55 18.33
N ASP A 529 27.86 -8.77 17.82
CA ASP A 529 28.62 -9.05 16.61
C ASP A 529 27.65 -9.42 15.47
N PRO A 530 27.44 -8.55 14.47
CA PRO A 530 26.60 -8.86 13.30
C PRO A 530 27.05 -10.09 12.49
N ARG A 531 28.23 -10.66 12.77
CA ARG A 531 28.76 -11.88 12.15
C ARG A 531 28.44 -13.16 12.94
N SER A 532 27.77 -13.05 14.10
CA SER A 532 27.35 -14.23 14.87
C SER A 532 26.18 -14.96 14.21
N TRP A 533 25.24 -14.21 13.61
CA TRP A 533 24.05 -14.65 12.89
C TRP A 533 24.34 -15.50 11.64
N GLY A 534 23.29 -16.01 10.99
CA GLY A 534 23.41 -16.82 9.78
C GLY A 534 24.19 -16.13 8.66
N GLN A 535 24.84 -16.91 7.79
CA GLN A 535 25.74 -16.36 6.74
C GLN A 535 25.04 -15.40 5.74
N ASN A 536 23.72 -15.43 5.67
CA ASN A 536 22.90 -14.55 4.83
C ASN A 536 22.10 -13.51 5.64
N GLU A 537 22.49 -13.28 6.88
CA GLU A 537 21.83 -12.36 7.82
C GLU A 537 22.86 -11.32 8.27
N PHE A 538 22.46 -10.04 8.27
CA PHE A 538 23.24 -8.96 8.85
C PHE A 538 22.31 -8.24 9.80
N VAL A 539 22.52 -8.44 11.10
CA VAL A 539 21.67 -7.92 12.15
C VAL A 539 22.48 -6.96 13.00
N VAL A 540 21.98 -5.72 13.15
CA VAL A 540 22.59 -4.69 13.98
C VAL A 540 21.69 -4.44 15.19
N SER A 541 22.14 -4.88 16.35
CA SER A 541 21.37 -4.77 17.60
C SER A 541 21.54 -3.40 18.25
N THR A 542 20.46 -2.87 18.84
CA THR A 542 20.50 -1.62 19.62
C THR A 542 20.89 -1.89 21.09
N SER A 543 20.64 -0.93 21.99
CA SER A 543 20.53 -1.27 23.41
C SER A 543 19.45 -2.35 23.61
N ARG A 544 19.63 -3.22 24.60
CA ARG A 544 18.74 -4.38 24.83
C ARG A 544 17.37 -4.01 25.40
N ASN A 545 17.28 -2.87 26.09
CA ASN A 545 16.12 -2.47 26.89
C ASN A 545 15.89 -0.95 26.97
N GLU A 546 16.66 -0.14 26.26
CA GLU A 546 16.54 1.32 26.23
C GLU A 546 16.42 1.85 24.80
N SER A 547 15.58 2.88 24.60
CA SER A 547 15.43 3.52 23.30
C SER A 547 16.70 4.31 22.94
N VAL A 548 17.17 4.16 21.70
CA VAL A 548 18.38 4.84 21.21
C VAL A 548 18.09 5.70 19.99
N VAL A 549 18.91 6.73 19.78
CA VAL A 549 18.89 7.59 18.61
C VAL A 549 20.23 7.46 17.88
N VAL A 550 20.19 7.14 16.59
CA VAL A 550 21.38 6.79 15.80
C VAL A 550 21.34 7.42 14.42
N ASP A 551 22.50 7.83 13.92
CA ASP A 551 22.69 8.22 12.53
C ASP A 551 23.09 6.99 11.70
N ILE A 552 22.28 6.63 10.72
CA ILE A 552 22.50 5.56 9.76
C ILE A 552 23.10 6.19 8.50
N ILE A 553 24.34 5.82 8.18
CA ILE A 553 25.10 6.35 7.04
C ILE A 553 25.13 5.30 5.93
N VAL A 554 24.33 5.52 4.89
CA VAL A 554 24.19 4.58 3.76
C VAL A 554 25.00 5.07 2.57
N ASN A 555 26.01 4.28 2.18
CA ASN A 555 26.89 4.57 1.04
C ASN A 555 26.44 3.74 -0.17
N ASN A 556 25.86 4.39 -1.18
CA ASN A 556 25.51 3.75 -2.44
C ASN A 556 26.74 3.69 -3.37
N LEU A 557 27.30 2.49 -3.53
CA LEU A 557 28.44 2.23 -4.42
C LEU A 557 28.00 1.72 -5.81
N GLU A 558 26.75 1.95 -6.21
CA GLU A 558 26.17 1.49 -7.48
C GLU A 558 25.95 2.61 -8.50
N ASP A 559 25.76 2.18 -9.76
CA ASP A 559 25.41 3.02 -10.90
C ASP A 559 23.88 3.19 -11.07
N GLY A 560 23.09 2.70 -10.09
CA GLY A 560 21.65 2.89 -9.95
C GLY A 560 21.30 3.58 -8.63
N PRO A 561 20.16 4.28 -8.55
CA PRO A 561 19.64 4.82 -7.29
C PRO A 561 18.81 3.76 -6.54
N HIS A 562 18.79 3.83 -5.20
CA HIS A 562 18.06 2.86 -4.35
C HIS A 562 17.14 3.57 -3.36
N PRO A 563 15.82 3.30 -3.35
CA PRO A 563 14.91 3.76 -2.31
C PRO A 563 15.07 2.84 -1.10
N PHE A 564 15.60 3.36 0.01
CA PHE A 564 15.74 2.57 1.24
C PHE A 564 14.51 2.75 2.12
N HIS A 565 13.96 1.63 2.58
CA HIS A 565 12.82 1.53 3.49
C HIS A 565 13.23 0.92 4.83
N LEU A 566 12.64 1.40 5.92
CA LEU A 566 12.77 0.89 7.30
C LEU A 566 11.39 0.45 7.82
N HIS A 567 11.27 -0.80 8.26
CA HIS A 567 10.08 -1.31 8.95
C HIS A 567 10.04 -0.81 10.40
N GLY A 568 8.84 -0.69 10.99
CA GLY A 568 8.64 -0.40 12.43
C GLY A 568 9.02 1.01 12.91
N HIS A 569 9.92 1.70 12.20
CA HIS A 569 10.42 3.02 12.56
C HIS A 569 10.46 3.94 11.36
N HIS A 570 10.38 5.25 11.62
CA HIS A 570 10.65 6.28 10.64
C HIS A 570 11.99 6.95 10.96
N PHE A 571 12.58 7.60 9.96
CA PHE A 571 13.84 8.33 10.07
C PHE A 571 13.74 9.74 9.47
N TRP A 572 14.54 10.66 10.00
CA TRP A 572 14.74 11.99 9.43
C TRP A 572 15.84 11.92 8.36
N PRO A 573 15.55 12.22 7.08
CA PRO A 573 16.59 12.27 6.04
C PRO A 573 17.42 13.55 6.18
N LEU A 574 18.51 13.50 6.96
CA LEU A 574 19.32 14.67 7.31
C LEU A 574 20.23 15.14 6.19
N HIS A 575 20.75 14.21 5.37
CA HIS A 575 21.57 14.54 4.22
C HIS A 575 21.43 13.48 3.14
N VAL A 576 21.44 13.90 1.87
CA VAL A 576 21.71 13.03 0.72
C VAL A 576 22.66 13.78 -0.21
N SER A 577 23.77 13.16 -0.57
CA SER A 577 24.74 13.77 -1.48
C SER A 577 24.25 13.69 -2.92
N ARG A 578 24.60 14.69 -3.73
CA ARG A 578 24.46 14.60 -5.19
C ARG A 578 25.34 13.47 -5.73
N THR A 579 24.95 12.87 -6.86
CA THR A 579 25.74 11.86 -7.56
C THR A 579 27.17 12.35 -7.84
N ALA A 580 28.15 11.56 -7.43
CA ALA A 580 29.55 11.88 -7.58
C ALA A 580 29.99 11.79 -9.04
N LYS A 581 30.59 12.88 -9.54
CA LYS A 581 31.19 12.94 -10.88
C LYS A 581 32.38 11.98 -11.04
N TYR A 582 33.11 11.72 -9.94
CA TYR A 582 34.26 10.83 -9.88
C TYR A 582 34.24 10.03 -8.58
N GLY A 583 34.69 8.77 -8.61
CA GLY A 583 34.60 7.87 -7.46
C GLY A 583 33.16 7.44 -7.14
N TRP A 584 32.94 6.97 -5.91
CA TRP A 584 31.66 6.37 -5.46
C TRP A 584 30.77 7.30 -4.63
N GLY A 585 31.20 8.53 -4.33
CA GLY A 585 30.40 9.48 -3.55
C GLY A 585 30.16 9.09 -2.08
N SER A 586 30.93 8.14 -1.54
CA SER A 586 30.87 7.70 -0.14
C SER A 586 31.08 8.85 0.86
N PHE A 587 30.53 8.68 2.07
CA PHE A 587 30.67 9.63 3.18
C PHE A 587 32.15 9.83 3.56
N ASN A 588 32.59 11.08 3.69
CA ASN A 588 33.96 11.42 4.06
C ASN A 588 34.05 11.94 5.50
N TRP A 589 34.60 11.13 6.39
CA TRP A 589 34.85 11.48 7.80
C TRP A 589 35.77 12.69 8.01
N LEU A 590 36.61 13.04 7.03
CA LEU A 590 37.47 14.22 7.09
C LEU A 590 36.74 15.52 6.69
N THR A 591 35.61 15.41 5.99
CA THR A 591 34.77 16.55 5.55
C THR A 591 33.29 16.17 5.63
N PRO A 592 32.73 15.91 6.83
CA PRO A 592 31.35 15.51 6.98
C PRO A 592 30.39 16.62 6.50
N PRO A 593 29.19 16.27 6.00
CA PRO A 593 28.19 17.26 5.60
C PRO A 593 27.66 18.03 6.82
N VAL A 594 27.30 19.30 6.62
CA VAL A 594 26.55 20.06 7.62
C VAL A 594 25.12 19.53 7.64
N LEU A 595 24.73 18.90 8.74
CA LEU A 595 23.37 18.40 8.96
C LEU A 595 22.44 19.57 9.37
N PRO A 596 21.14 19.53 9.01
CA PRO A 596 20.20 20.59 9.34
C PRO A 596 19.93 20.66 10.85
N THR A 597 19.67 21.87 11.35
CA THR A 597 19.28 22.12 12.76
C THR A 597 17.77 22.00 12.99
N ILE A 598 16.98 22.14 11.93
CA ILE A 598 15.53 21.93 11.90
C ILE A 598 15.30 20.51 11.38
N ALA A 599 14.43 19.74 12.01
CA ALA A 599 14.07 18.42 11.54
C ALA A 599 13.33 18.49 10.19
N PRO A 600 13.77 17.76 9.16
CA PRO A 600 12.99 17.57 7.94
C PRO A 600 11.75 16.72 8.23
N ALA A 601 10.90 16.53 7.23
CA ALA A 601 9.79 15.58 7.32
C ALA A 601 10.30 14.19 7.74
N LEU A 602 9.63 13.58 8.72
CA LEU A 602 9.91 12.20 9.16
C LEU A 602 9.36 11.23 8.09
N ARG A 603 10.16 10.25 7.65
CA ARG A 603 9.87 9.36 6.51
C ARG A 603 10.18 7.91 6.85
N ASP A 604 9.50 6.96 6.20
CA ASP A 604 9.92 5.54 6.22
C ASP A 604 10.67 5.12 4.95
N THR A 605 10.61 5.90 3.86
CA THR A 605 11.24 5.56 2.58
C THR A 605 11.92 6.76 1.94
N PHE A 606 13.20 6.63 1.58
CA PHE A 606 13.94 7.73 0.93
C PHE A 606 14.89 7.28 -0.19
N MET A 607 14.94 8.08 -1.26
CA MET A 607 15.75 7.84 -2.46
C MET A 607 17.22 8.22 -2.22
N ILE A 608 18.14 7.27 -2.40
CA ILE A 608 19.58 7.53 -2.46
C ILE A 608 20.03 7.48 -3.93
N PRO A 609 20.56 8.57 -4.52
CA PRO A 609 21.07 8.59 -5.89
C PRO A 609 22.19 7.58 -6.14
N LEU A 610 22.46 7.27 -7.41
CA LEU A 610 23.67 6.54 -7.81
C LEU A 610 24.95 7.27 -7.35
N ARG A 611 25.98 6.50 -6.98
CA ARG A 611 27.30 6.99 -6.51
C ARG A 611 27.20 8.15 -5.51
N ALA A 612 26.53 7.91 -4.40
CA ALA A 612 26.20 8.92 -3.41
C ALA A 612 26.16 8.30 -2.00
N HIS A 613 25.97 9.13 -0.98
CA HIS A 613 25.64 8.66 0.36
C HIS A 613 24.45 9.42 0.94
N ALA A 614 23.81 8.82 1.94
CA ALA A 614 22.78 9.43 2.76
C ALA A 614 23.15 9.35 4.25
N VAL A 615 22.62 10.29 5.02
CA VAL A 615 22.63 10.28 6.50
C VAL A 615 21.18 10.38 6.95
N PHE A 616 20.68 9.32 7.58
CA PHE A 616 19.33 9.24 8.14
C PHE A 616 19.44 9.17 9.66
N ARG A 617 18.68 9.97 10.42
CA ARG A 617 18.57 9.79 11.87
C ARG A 617 17.35 8.96 12.20
N ALA A 618 17.54 7.82 12.86
CA ALA A 618 16.45 7.00 13.38
C ALA A 618 16.37 7.12 14.91
N LYS A 619 15.15 7.13 15.45
CA LYS A 619 14.90 6.81 16.85
C LYS A 619 14.34 5.39 16.89
N PHE A 620 15.03 4.50 17.59
CA PHE A 620 14.60 3.13 17.81
C PHE A 620 13.88 3.06 19.15
N ASP A 621 12.54 3.07 19.11
CA ASP A 621 11.64 3.11 20.28
C ASP A 621 10.54 2.04 20.29
N THR A 622 10.11 1.48 19.15
CA THR A 622 9.37 0.20 19.11
C THR A 622 10.31 -1.02 19.23
N PRO A 623 10.20 -1.88 20.27
CA PRO A 623 10.94 -3.14 20.36
C PRO A 623 10.55 -4.12 19.24
N GLY A 624 11.51 -4.83 18.65
CA GLY A 624 11.26 -5.81 17.60
C GLY A 624 12.43 -6.06 16.65
N MET A 625 12.20 -6.92 15.66
CA MET A 625 13.17 -7.32 14.66
C MET A 625 12.78 -6.71 13.31
N TRP A 626 13.46 -5.65 12.88
CA TRP A 626 12.97 -4.73 11.84
C TRP A 626 13.84 -4.72 10.58
N LEU A 627 13.23 -4.98 9.42
CA LEU A 627 13.94 -5.04 8.14
C LEU A 627 14.29 -3.63 7.64
N PHE A 628 15.52 -3.46 7.15
CA PHE A 628 15.98 -2.28 6.43
C PHE A 628 16.54 -2.69 5.06
N HIS A 629 15.90 -2.24 3.99
CA HIS A 629 16.15 -2.79 2.65
C HIS A 629 15.90 -1.79 1.51
N CYS A 630 16.37 -2.13 0.31
CA CYS A 630 15.99 -1.41 -0.90
C CYS A 630 14.60 -1.83 -1.39
N HIS A 631 13.72 -0.87 -1.69
CA HIS A 631 12.33 -1.13 -2.14
C HIS A 631 12.20 -1.46 -3.64
N VAL A 632 13.31 -1.55 -4.36
CA VAL A 632 13.35 -2.18 -5.70
C VAL A 632 13.35 -3.69 -5.53
N LEU A 633 12.34 -4.38 -6.09
CA LEU A 633 12.11 -5.80 -5.81
C LEU A 633 13.28 -6.69 -6.23
N VAL A 634 13.93 -6.42 -7.37
CA VAL A 634 15.08 -7.22 -7.81
C VAL A 634 16.33 -6.97 -6.96
N HIS A 635 16.47 -5.80 -6.33
CA HIS A 635 17.57 -5.51 -5.40
C HIS A 635 17.32 -6.18 -4.05
N LEU A 636 16.13 -6.03 -3.45
CA LEU A 636 15.71 -6.77 -2.24
C LEU A 636 15.92 -8.27 -2.43
N GLN A 637 15.32 -8.85 -3.47
CA GLN A 637 15.39 -10.28 -3.71
C GLN A 637 16.82 -10.75 -3.98
N SER A 638 17.64 -9.99 -4.69
CA SER A 638 19.05 -10.35 -4.90
C SER A 638 19.96 -10.16 -3.67
N GLY A 639 19.43 -9.67 -2.55
CA GLY A 639 20.08 -9.66 -1.23
C GLY A 639 20.30 -8.29 -0.59
N MET A 640 19.67 -7.21 -1.10
CA MET A 640 19.86 -5.84 -0.61
C MET A 640 19.01 -5.52 0.64
N ALA A 641 19.24 -6.27 1.72
CA ALA A 641 18.55 -6.09 2.99
C ALA A 641 19.44 -6.42 4.19
N MET A 642 19.06 -5.87 5.35
CA MET A 642 19.62 -6.16 6.67
C MET A 642 18.54 -5.94 7.74
N THR A 643 18.85 -6.26 9.00
CA THR A 643 17.86 -6.19 10.09
C THR A 643 18.40 -5.39 11.27
N PHE A 644 17.52 -4.70 11.99
CA PHE A 644 17.80 -4.11 13.30
C PHE A 644 17.11 -4.92 14.40
N ASP A 645 17.88 -5.38 15.39
CA ASP A 645 17.37 -6.05 16.60
C ASP A 645 17.18 -4.99 17.69
N VAL A 646 15.95 -4.47 17.80
CA VAL A 646 15.61 -3.31 18.62
C VAL A 646 15.04 -3.77 19.96
N MET A 647 15.75 -3.43 21.04
CA MET A 647 15.38 -3.74 22.42
C MET A 647 14.86 -5.19 22.66
N PRO A 648 15.64 -6.23 22.30
CA PRO A 648 15.23 -7.64 22.39
C PRO A 648 14.72 -8.10 23.77
N ASP A 649 15.12 -7.48 24.87
CA ASP A 649 14.64 -7.84 26.22
C ASP A 649 13.21 -7.32 26.51
N LEU A 650 12.70 -6.39 25.69
CA LEU A 650 11.33 -5.88 25.76
C LEU A 650 10.37 -6.57 24.78
N VAL A 651 10.88 -7.38 23.85
CA VAL A 651 10.06 -8.18 22.94
C VAL A 651 9.32 -9.26 23.72
N SER A 652 7.99 -9.24 23.67
CA SER A 652 7.15 -10.12 24.50
C SER A 652 7.14 -11.58 24.06
N GLU A 653 6.98 -12.49 25.02
CA GLU A 653 6.83 -13.93 24.77
C GLU A 653 5.57 -14.28 23.95
N SER A 654 4.52 -13.47 24.00
CA SER A 654 3.36 -13.60 23.11
C SER A 654 3.75 -13.40 21.65
N GLU A 655 4.53 -12.36 21.35
CA GLU A 655 4.95 -12.08 19.98
C GLU A 655 5.90 -13.17 19.44
N ARG A 656 6.85 -13.64 20.25
CA ARG A 656 7.69 -14.81 19.88
C ARG A 656 6.85 -16.05 19.55
N ARG A 657 5.76 -16.29 20.29
CA ARG A 657 4.83 -17.41 20.03
C ARG A 657 3.99 -17.21 18.78
N HIS A 658 3.52 -16.00 18.48
CA HIS A 658 2.83 -15.71 17.23
C HIS A 658 3.73 -16.02 16.02
N VAL A 659 5.03 -15.70 16.10
CA VAL A 659 6.01 -16.09 15.07
C VAL A 659 6.15 -17.62 14.99
N GLU A 660 6.25 -18.35 16.12
CA GLU A 660 6.28 -19.83 16.09
C GLU A 660 5.02 -20.41 15.46
N GLU A 661 3.84 -19.91 15.81
CA GLU A 661 2.55 -20.37 15.31
C GLU A 661 2.41 -20.11 13.80
N SER A 662 2.97 -19.01 13.28
CA SER A 662 3.07 -18.77 11.83
C SER A 662 3.90 -19.83 11.08
N CYS A 663 4.82 -20.52 11.78
CA CYS A 663 5.75 -21.51 11.23
C CYS A 663 5.33 -22.97 11.48
N ARG A 664 4.21 -23.21 12.17
CA ARG A 664 3.66 -24.56 12.44
C ARG A 664 2.56 -25.00 11.47
N ASN A 665 2.02 -24.06 10.68
CA ASN A 665 0.92 -24.26 9.75
C ASN A 665 1.42 -24.35 8.29
#